data_AF-A0A5E8HFC9-F1
#
_entry.id   AF-A0A5E8HFC9-F1
#
_cell.length_a   1.000
_cell.length_b   1.000
_cell.length_c   1.000
_cell.angle_alpha   90.00
_cell.angle_beta   90.00
_cell.angle_gamma   90.00
#
_symmetry.space_group_name_H-M   'P 1'
#
loop_
_entity.id
_entity.type
_entity.pdbx_description
1 polymer ?
#
loop_
_entity_poly.entity_id
_entity_poly.type
_entity_poly.pdbx_seq_one_letter_code
_entity_poly.pdbx_strand_id
1 'polypeptide(L)'
;MDSYSLIYFEKPEGVISNWEYFWYQIPYGAPGILTFVVGLFLSYFAFQKFRKSKEDDKFFHLNLTISFISFGCVGLVLTTRAWIQDVETLVLWNDLLYFLVAPLAPTAFYLAYHMTGKQSKLLLYYSYVCWFASFVLYLGVILGKGFETTVFEFPFGKYPRGSAFVRPWGILAPLGYFLLILPSFIKHYKYMRKHYHLTLFHGVNLLFLLTTLNAPSILGFKVYPGGFFLFIPMLLVAYGVFRSDFFDVNELLFQKNGMFYFLFALLSFVLIFISFGVSFGLSPNAYESAKWYPWGIPPVLSVFGAVFLSIIVAGANPSARINQLCAFALILTGFYVIQSVPLKLNISYVVQLRISQMTFVAFAFAPSIMVRLVFEAIGQKSPVWLQGIDFLCITAAILAPSPYLFVGYFDYPWSRVHHGGPAELLVGANGAIALVLVLFTFIRNKGYINFASKWIIGSFLLSALLLLAALLPSHGIPIYPIADFQFIPAFLLGYAVLRHGALSLEGRTIQLSQRLANLGLITMAIAAVLYFPLIREQYGVVESAFHLTMIVLPLVLFNYLVVYIMSRPLAEELDISYFLLDLEKQKADEEREKALIAQDKAEEAREESEKLLLNILPYKVAQELKTKGSVNPVRFENATVLFTDFKGFTKVAEGMDEQSLIEELDACFTQFDEIILRNNLEKLKTIGDSYMCAGGLPVENRTSAIDACLAALEIQSFMNQLKEIKSALNLPFWELRLGIHTGPVVAGVVGRFKFAYDIWGDTVNTASRMESGGETGKINVSKDTYELVKYFFETEYRGKIHGKNKGDLDMYFVHRLRPRYSQDPYGKAPNQYFREVYARISRGANIRWKKES
;
A
#
# COMPACT_ATOMS: atom_id res chain seq x y z
N MET A 1 35.01 53.17 28.79
CA MET A 1 34.55 52.22 27.76
C MET A 1 35.74 51.95 26.89
N ASP A 2 36.41 50.83 27.10
CA ASP A 2 37.56 50.46 26.29
C ASP A 2 37.03 49.95 24.95
N SER A 3 37.40 50.64 23.87
CA SER A 3 36.92 50.31 22.53
C SER A 3 37.62 49.04 22.05
N TYR A 4 36.90 47.92 22.01
CA TYR A 4 37.37 46.69 21.36
C TYR A 4 37.79 47.02 19.92
N SER A 5 39.09 46.90 19.63
CA SER A 5 39.64 47.28 18.34
C SER A 5 39.14 46.33 17.24
N LEU A 6 38.78 46.91 16.11
CA LEU A 6 38.49 46.16 14.89
C LEU A 6 39.80 45.60 14.32
N ILE A 7 39.89 44.28 14.20
CA ILE A 7 41.00 43.59 13.54
C ILE A 7 40.56 43.25 12.12
N TYR A 8 41.17 43.88 11.11
CA TYR A 8 40.87 43.64 9.70
C TYR A 8 41.37 42.27 9.22
N PHE A 9 40.76 41.72 8.17
CA PHE A 9 41.27 40.51 7.53
C PHE A 9 42.46 40.81 6.64
N GLU A 10 43.66 40.68 7.21
CA GLU A 10 44.90 40.64 6.45
C GLU A 10 45.03 39.33 5.67
N LYS A 11 45.82 39.36 4.60
CA LYS A 11 46.20 38.16 3.85
C LYS A 11 47.15 37.33 4.72
N PRO A 12 47.01 36.01 4.83
CA PRO A 12 47.97 35.20 5.57
C PRO A 12 49.36 35.28 4.91
N GLU A 13 50.33 35.79 5.65
CA GLU A 13 51.74 35.88 5.26
C GLU A 13 52.58 34.86 6.05
N GLY A 14 53.53 34.20 5.37
CA GLY A 14 54.33 33.11 5.93
C GLY A 14 53.94 31.72 5.42
N VAL A 15 54.42 30.67 6.09
CA VAL A 15 54.17 29.27 5.72
C VAL A 15 52.81 28.83 6.27
N ILE A 16 51.78 28.94 5.44
CA ILE A 16 50.42 28.51 5.76
C ILE A 16 50.37 26.98 5.89
N SER A 17 49.76 26.45 6.95
CA SER A 17 49.59 25.00 7.10
C SER A 17 48.72 24.40 6.00
N ASN A 18 48.91 23.11 5.67
CA ASN A 18 48.10 22.41 4.66
C ASN A 18 46.58 22.52 4.93
N TRP A 19 46.20 22.53 6.20
CA TRP A 19 44.81 22.69 6.65
C TRP A 19 44.29 24.10 6.37
N GLU A 20 45.02 25.15 6.78
CA GLU A 20 44.60 26.53 6.54
C GLU A 20 44.62 26.90 5.05
N TYR A 21 45.55 26.35 4.26
CA TYR A 21 45.58 26.53 2.81
C TYR A 21 44.36 25.90 2.15
N PHE A 22 43.98 24.68 2.56
CA PHE A 22 42.74 24.06 2.11
C PHE A 22 41.56 24.99 2.37
N TRP A 23 41.35 25.44 3.62
CA TRP A 23 40.27 26.37 3.98
C TRP A 23 40.33 27.69 3.20
N TYR A 24 41.51 28.27 3.02
CA TYR A 24 41.71 29.48 2.21
C TYR A 24 41.19 29.29 0.77
N GLN A 25 41.48 28.15 0.16
CA GLN A 25 41.16 27.81 -1.24
C GLN A 25 39.75 27.21 -1.47
N ILE A 26 38.95 26.92 -0.43
CA ILE A 26 37.58 26.36 -0.63
C ILE A 26 36.70 27.19 -1.57
N PRO A 27 36.63 28.54 -1.50
CA PRO A 27 35.78 29.32 -2.41
C PRO A 27 36.15 29.16 -3.89
N TYR A 28 37.40 28.81 -4.17
CA TYR A 28 37.86 28.54 -5.52
C TYR A 28 37.58 27.07 -5.91
N GLY A 29 37.93 26.09 -5.07
CA GLY A 29 37.75 24.67 -5.40
C GLY A 29 36.32 24.12 -5.34
N ALA A 30 35.48 24.57 -4.38
CA ALA A 30 34.17 23.98 -4.10
C ALA A 30 33.14 24.08 -5.26
N PRO A 31 33.06 25.17 -6.06
CA PRO A 31 32.21 25.21 -7.25
C PRO A 31 32.55 24.11 -8.28
N GLY A 32 33.83 23.70 -8.34
CA GLY A 32 34.30 22.58 -9.15
C GLY A 32 33.79 21.22 -8.65
N ILE A 33 33.73 21.01 -7.34
CA ILE A 33 33.11 19.80 -6.75
C ILE A 33 31.61 19.78 -7.01
N LEU A 34 30.91 20.91 -6.85
CA LEU A 34 29.49 21.00 -7.15
C LEU A 34 29.20 20.67 -8.62
N THR A 35 30.06 21.14 -9.53
CA THR A 35 30.06 20.78 -10.95
C THR A 35 30.30 19.28 -11.17
N PHE A 36 31.27 18.67 -10.48
CA PHE A 36 31.53 17.22 -10.55
C PHE A 36 30.33 16.38 -10.07
N VAL A 37 29.76 16.71 -8.91
CA VAL A 37 28.60 16.00 -8.33
C VAL A 37 27.38 16.13 -9.23
N VAL A 38 27.05 17.33 -9.73
CA VAL A 38 25.96 17.52 -10.69
C VAL A 38 26.23 16.76 -12.00
N GLY A 39 27.48 16.71 -12.46
CA GLY A 39 27.88 15.91 -13.63
C GLY A 39 27.64 14.41 -13.46
N LEU A 40 28.00 13.83 -12.31
CA LEU A 40 27.73 12.43 -12.01
C LEU A 40 26.22 12.13 -12.02
N PHE A 41 25.41 12.91 -11.28
CA PHE A 41 23.96 12.71 -11.27
C PHE A 41 23.34 12.83 -12.67
N LEU A 42 23.66 13.88 -13.43
CA LEU A 42 23.10 14.09 -14.76
C LEU A 42 23.58 13.04 -15.77
N SER A 43 24.82 12.55 -15.67
CA SER A 43 25.28 11.43 -16.49
C SER A 43 24.56 10.13 -16.19
N TYR A 44 24.26 9.83 -14.91
CA TYR A 44 23.51 8.65 -14.52
C TYR A 44 22.08 8.67 -15.11
N PHE A 45 21.41 9.82 -15.06
CA PHE A 45 20.07 9.97 -15.65
C PHE A 45 20.09 9.97 -17.19
N ALA A 46 21.09 10.60 -17.82
CA ALA A 46 21.29 10.51 -19.26
C ALA A 46 21.56 9.06 -19.72
N PHE A 47 22.34 8.30 -18.94
CA PHE A 47 22.60 6.87 -19.18
C PHE A 47 21.35 6.00 -19.01
N GLN A 48 20.51 6.28 -17.99
CA GLN A 48 19.21 5.63 -17.86
C GLN A 48 18.31 5.88 -19.08
N LYS A 49 18.28 7.10 -19.63
CA LYS A 49 17.48 7.40 -20.84
C LYS A 49 18.11 6.77 -22.09
N PHE A 50 19.44 6.77 -22.24
CA PHE A 50 20.16 6.02 -23.28
C PHE A 50 19.81 4.52 -23.30
N ARG A 51 19.63 3.88 -22.14
CA ARG A 51 19.17 2.47 -22.05
C ARG A 51 17.71 2.24 -22.48
N LYS A 52 16.89 3.28 -22.60
CA LYS A 52 15.45 3.21 -22.91
C LYS A 52 15.07 3.84 -24.26
N SER A 53 15.91 4.69 -24.85
CA SER A 53 15.62 5.40 -26.10
C SER A 53 15.73 4.51 -27.35
N LYS A 54 14.92 4.86 -28.37
CA LYS A 54 14.97 4.29 -29.73
C LYS A 54 16.29 4.66 -30.43
N GLU A 55 16.65 3.92 -31.48
CA GLU A 55 17.98 4.00 -32.10
C GLU A 55 18.37 5.40 -32.62
N ASP A 56 17.44 6.14 -33.22
CA ASP A 56 17.67 7.50 -33.73
C ASP A 56 18.18 8.50 -32.67
N ASP A 57 17.65 8.41 -31.44
CA ASP A 57 18.02 9.28 -30.31
C ASP A 57 19.13 8.68 -29.44
N LYS A 58 19.43 7.39 -29.60
CA LYS A 58 20.39 6.63 -28.78
C LYS A 58 21.78 7.27 -28.82
N PHE A 59 22.24 7.70 -29.99
CA PHE A 59 23.51 8.42 -30.14
C PHE A 59 23.49 9.81 -29.50
N PHE A 60 22.36 10.52 -29.50
CA PHE A 60 22.23 11.82 -28.83
C PHE A 60 22.35 11.65 -27.30
N HIS A 61 21.63 10.70 -26.70
CA HIS A 61 21.72 10.44 -25.26
C HIS A 61 23.09 9.90 -24.82
N LEU A 62 23.77 9.12 -25.67
CA LEU A 62 25.15 8.67 -25.40
C LEU A 62 26.12 9.85 -25.36
N ASN A 63 26.08 10.73 -26.38
CA ASN A 63 26.93 11.93 -26.41
C ASN A 63 26.60 12.89 -25.25
N LEU A 64 25.33 13.02 -24.87
CA LEU A 64 24.89 13.80 -23.70
C LEU A 64 25.45 13.22 -22.39
N THR A 65 25.41 11.89 -22.23
CA THR A 65 25.96 11.17 -21.07
C THR A 65 27.46 11.45 -20.93
N ILE A 66 28.23 11.22 -22.00
CA ILE A 66 29.67 11.46 -22.03
C ILE A 66 29.98 12.95 -21.77
N SER A 67 29.19 13.87 -22.33
CA SER A 67 29.35 15.30 -22.08
C SER A 67 29.17 15.65 -20.60
N PHE A 68 28.13 15.13 -19.92
CA PHE A 68 27.93 15.40 -18.49
C PHE A 68 29.05 14.85 -17.59
N ILE A 69 29.59 13.65 -17.91
CA ILE A 69 30.79 13.13 -17.25
C ILE A 69 31.96 14.11 -17.46
N SER A 70 32.18 14.53 -18.70
CA SER A 70 33.32 15.39 -19.06
C SER A 70 33.23 16.79 -18.44
N PHE A 71 32.05 17.43 -18.42
CA PHE A 71 31.83 18.70 -17.72
C PHE A 71 32.03 18.56 -16.21
N GLY A 72 31.56 17.45 -15.62
CA GLY A 72 31.83 17.14 -14.23
C GLY A 72 33.33 17.02 -13.93
N CYS A 73 34.07 16.33 -14.80
CA CYS A 73 35.51 16.15 -14.66
C CYS A 73 36.30 17.46 -14.89
N VAL A 74 35.81 18.39 -15.72
CA VAL A 74 36.35 19.77 -15.76
C VAL A 74 36.22 20.46 -14.40
N GLY A 75 35.08 20.29 -13.73
CA GLY A 75 34.91 20.76 -12.35
C GLY A 75 35.97 20.20 -11.40
N LEU A 76 36.20 18.88 -11.44
CA LEU A 76 37.18 18.21 -10.58
C LEU A 76 38.64 18.59 -10.90
N VAL A 77 39.00 18.76 -12.18
CA VAL A 77 40.31 19.30 -12.61
C VAL A 77 40.55 20.71 -12.05
N LEU A 78 39.53 21.56 -12.09
CA LEU A 78 39.64 22.92 -11.58
C LEU A 78 39.70 22.93 -10.03
N THR A 79 39.02 22.00 -9.35
CA THR A 79 39.18 21.77 -7.90
C THR A 79 40.61 21.34 -7.53
N THR A 80 41.19 20.34 -8.19
CA THR A 80 42.53 19.86 -7.83
C THR A 80 43.59 20.95 -8.03
N ARG A 81 43.46 21.77 -9.09
CA ARG A 81 44.29 22.98 -9.31
C ARG A 81 44.18 24.03 -8.20
N ALA A 82 43.03 24.15 -7.53
CA ALA A 82 42.85 25.06 -6.41
C ALA A 82 43.41 24.49 -5.08
N TRP A 83 43.37 23.17 -4.88
CA TRP A 83 43.59 22.56 -3.56
C TRP A 83 44.94 21.83 -3.40
N ILE A 84 45.54 21.31 -4.47
CA ILE A 84 46.80 20.55 -4.38
C ILE A 84 47.98 21.52 -4.49
N GLN A 85 48.75 21.67 -3.41
CA GLN A 85 49.97 22.49 -3.39
C GLN A 85 51.14 21.85 -4.16
N ASP A 86 51.29 20.53 -4.02
CA ASP A 86 52.36 19.75 -4.64
C ASP A 86 52.16 19.64 -6.16
N VAL A 87 53.22 19.92 -6.91
CA VAL A 87 53.18 20.03 -8.36
C VAL A 87 53.19 18.66 -9.02
N GLU A 88 53.89 17.67 -8.46
CA GLU A 88 53.96 16.31 -9.04
C GLU A 88 52.61 15.60 -8.89
N THR A 89 52.04 15.62 -7.68
CA THR A 89 50.68 15.13 -7.40
C THR A 89 49.65 15.87 -8.25
N LEU A 90 49.75 17.20 -8.41
CA LEU A 90 48.84 17.97 -9.25
C LEU A 90 48.91 17.57 -10.73
N VAL A 91 50.12 17.38 -11.29
CA VAL A 91 50.32 16.90 -12.67
C VAL A 91 49.70 15.52 -12.86
N LEU A 92 49.95 14.57 -11.94
CA LEU A 92 49.37 13.23 -11.97
C LEU A 92 47.83 13.27 -11.98
N TRP A 93 47.20 14.07 -11.11
CA TRP A 93 45.75 14.23 -11.11
C TRP A 93 45.22 14.92 -12.39
N ASN A 94 46.00 15.81 -13.01
CA ASN A 94 45.61 16.43 -14.28
C ASN A 94 45.66 15.41 -15.42
N ASP A 95 46.74 14.64 -15.57
CA ASP A 95 46.83 13.60 -16.61
C ASP A 95 45.69 12.56 -16.46
N LEU A 96 45.46 12.04 -15.25
CA LEU A 96 44.37 11.08 -14.98
C LEU A 96 42.99 11.64 -15.31
N LEU A 97 42.66 12.84 -14.85
CA LEU A 97 41.32 13.42 -15.06
C LEU A 97 41.10 13.89 -16.51
N TYR A 98 42.14 14.29 -17.23
CA TYR A 98 41.98 14.70 -18.63
C TYR A 98 41.58 13.56 -19.56
N PHE A 99 41.79 12.29 -19.17
CA PHE A 99 41.22 11.14 -19.86
C PHE A 99 39.68 11.21 -19.96
N LEU A 100 39.01 11.76 -18.93
CA LEU A 100 37.56 11.96 -18.92
C LEU A 100 37.12 13.34 -19.45
N VAL A 101 38.03 14.31 -19.57
CA VAL A 101 37.75 15.65 -20.13
C VAL A 101 37.89 15.70 -21.65
N ALA A 102 38.81 14.93 -22.25
CA ALA A 102 39.09 14.99 -23.69
C ALA A 102 37.84 14.81 -24.60
N PRO A 103 36.88 13.89 -24.31
CA PRO A 103 35.67 13.73 -25.12
C PRO A 103 34.79 14.99 -25.23
N LEU A 104 34.97 15.97 -24.33
CA LEU A 104 34.10 17.13 -24.23
C LEU A 104 34.00 17.96 -25.51
N ALA A 105 35.13 18.14 -26.19
CA ALA A 105 35.16 18.87 -27.46
C ALA A 105 34.35 18.13 -28.55
N PRO A 106 34.69 16.89 -28.94
CA PRO A 106 33.95 16.20 -30.00
C PRO A 106 32.46 15.99 -29.68
N THR A 107 32.08 15.67 -28.43
CA THR A 107 30.65 15.50 -28.08
C THR A 107 29.87 16.81 -28.11
N ALA A 108 30.49 17.95 -27.76
CA ALA A 108 29.87 19.27 -27.87
C ALA A 108 29.51 19.64 -29.32
N PHE A 109 30.43 19.42 -30.28
CA PHE A 109 30.15 19.65 -31.71
C PHE A 109 29.07 18.69 -32.25
N TYR A 110 29.03 17.45 -31.77
CA TYR A 110 27.97 16.50 -32.12
C TYR A 110 26.59 16.91 -31.55
N LEU A 111 26.54 17.37 -30.30
CA LEU A 111 25.31 17.93 -29.71
C LEU A 111 24.83 19.14 -30.51
N ALA A 112 25.72 20.06 -30.86
CA ALA A 112 25.40 21.25 -31.66
C ALA A 112 24.87 20.87 -33.05
N TYR A 113 25.42 19.83 -33.69
CA TYR A 113 24.92 19.27 -34.95
C TYR A 113 23.49 18.70 -34.80
N HIS A 114 23.21 17.96 -33.71
CA HIS A 114 21.88 17.41 -33.46
C HIS A 114 20.83 18.49 -33.16
N MET A 115 21.19 19.48 -32.31
CA MET A 115 20.31 20.59 -31.94
C MET A 115 20.00 21.50 -33.13
N THR A 116 20.96 21.72 -34.05
CA THR A 116 20.71 22.43 -35.32
C THR A 116 19.99 21.58 -36.38
N GLY A 117 19.32 20.49 -35.98
CA GLY A 117 18.46 19.69 -36.84
C GLY A 117 19.23 18.87 -37.89
N LYS A 118 20.50 18.52 -37.60
CA LYS A 118 21.41 17.84 -38.53
C LYS A 118 21.71 18.66 -39.82
N GLN A 119 21.40 19.96 -39.83
CA GLN A 119 21.52 20.82 -41.04
C GLN A 119 22.95 21.27 -41.34
N SER A 120 23.80 21.45 -40.31
CA SER A 120 25.18 21.94 -40.48
C SER A 120 26.20 20.80 -40.44
N LYS A 121 26.38 20.07 -41.57
CA LYS A 121 27.38 18.97 -41.69
C LYS A 121 28.80 19.38 -41.27
N LEU A 122 29.14 20.66 -41.36
CA LEU A 122 30.43 21.20 -40.95
C LEU A 122 30.68 21.05 -39.43
N LEU A 123 29.65 21.10 -38.58
CA LEU A 123 29.77 20.77 -37.16
C LEU A 123 30.13 19.29 -36.94
N LEU A 124 29.56 18.38 -37.74
CA LEU A 124 29.87 16.96 -37.67
C LEU A 124 31.32 16.68 -38.11
N TYR A 125 31.80 17.31 -39.19
CA TYR A 125 33.20 17.19 -39.59
C TYR A 125 34.16 17.76 -38.54
N TYR A 126 33.83 18.88 -37.89
CA TYR A 126 34.65 19.43 -36.81
C TYR A 126 34.65 18.55 -35.56
N SER A 127 33.56 17.83 -35.26
CA SER A 127 33.54 16.79 -34.22
C SER A 127 34.59 15.70 -34.48
N TYR A 128 34.77 15.24 -35.73
CA TYR A 128 35.84 14.29 -36.05
C TYR A 128 37.26 14.87 -35.90
N VAL A 129 37.46 16.15 -36.23
CA VAL A 129 38.75 16.85 -35.97
C VAL A 129 39.03 16.93 -34.47
N CYS A 130 38.02 17.21 -33.65
CA CYS A 130 38.15 17.20 -32.19
C CYS A 130 38.37 15.79 -31.61
N TRP A 131 37.83 14.73 -32.23
CA TRP A 131 38.17 13.35 -31.86
C TRP A 131 39.65 13.04 -32.13
N PHE A 132 40.20 13.44 -33.28
CA PHE A 132 41.62 13.28 -33.57
C PHE A 132 42.51 14.05 -32.58
N ALA A 133 42.14 15.30 -32.25
CA ALA A 133 42.84 16.07 -31.21
C ALA A 133 42.76 15.42 -29.82
N SER A 134 41.64 14.75 -29.50
CA SER A 134 41.48 13.99 -28.25
C SER A 134 42.34 12.71 -28.21
N PHE A 135 42.51 12.03 -29.36
CA PHE A 135 43.42 10.90 -29.49
C PHE A 135 44.89 11.30 -29.28
N VAL A 136 45.32 12.42 -29.86
CA VAL A 136 46.66 12.99 -29.63
C VAL A 136 46.88 13.34 -28.15
N LEU A 137 45.84 13.87 -27.48
CA LEU A 137 45.87 14.13 -26.05
C LEU A 137 46.03 12.84 -25.23
N TYR A 138 45.25 11.79 -25.52
CA TYR A 138 45.37 10.50 -24.83
C TYR A 138 46.77 9.89 -24.98
N LEU A 139 47.39 10.00 -26.16
CA LEU A 139 48.76 9.54 -26.37
C LEU A 139 49.75 10.28 -25.44
N GLY A 140 49.58 11.59 -25.26
CA GLY A 140 50.36 12.38 -24.30
C GLY A 140 50.18 11.93 -22.85
N VAL A 141 48.93 11.73 -22.42
CA VAL A 141 48.57 11.27 -21.06
C VAL A 141 49.14 9.88 -20.77
N ILE A 142 48.96 8.92 -21.69
CA ILE A 142 49.45 7.54 -21.54
C ILE A 142 50.99 7.48 -21.46
N LEU A 143 51.68 8.43 -22.10
CA LEU A 143 53.14 8.56 -22.06
C LEU A 143 53.67 9.38 -20.86
N GLY A 144 52.82 9.79 -19.92
CA GLY A 144 53.21 10.64 -18.78
C GLY A 144 53.71 12.03 -19.20
N LYS A 145 53.15 12.57 -20.29
CA LYS A 145 53.59 13.80 -20.97
C LYS A 145 52.40 14.68 -21.39
N GLY A 146 51.25 14.58 -20.75
CA GLY A 146 50.12 15.47 -21.04
C GLY A 146 50.36 16.87 -20.46
N PHE A 147 50.86 16.96 -19.24
CA PHE A 147 51.19 18.23 -18.58
C PHE A 147 52.68 18.37 -18.25
N GLU A 148 53.16 19.62 -18.27
CA GLU A 148 54.50 20.01 -17.84
C GLU A 148 54.49 20.35 -16.35
N THR A 149 55.60 20.10 -15.65
CA THR A 149 55.81 20.52 -14.26
C THR A 149 55.95 22.04 -14.10
N THR A 150 56.01 22.81 -15.19
CA THR A 150 55.94 24.27 -15.11
C THR A 150 54.49 24.73 -14.92
N VAL A 151 54.23 25.40 -13.79
CA VAL A 151 52.90 25.91 -13.42
C VAL A 151 52.82 27.43 -13.59
N PHE A 152 51.63 27.93 -13.94
CA PHE A 152 51.23 29.31 -13.65
C PHE A 152 50.59 29.34 -12.25
N GLU A 153 51.07 30.22 -11.37
CA GLU A 153 50.48 30.40 -10.04
C GLU A 153 49.55 31.62 -10.01
N PHE A 154 48.32 31.41 -9.56
CA PHE A 154 47.30 32.45 -9.37
C PHE A 154 46.77 32.40 -7.93
N PRO A 155 46.11 33.47 -7.44
CA PRO A 155 45.47 33.46 -6.11
C PRO A 155 44.47 32.31 -5.91
N PHE A 156 43.91 31.81 -7.01
CA PHE A 156 42.88 30.77 -7.11
C PHE A 156 43.42 29.38 -7.51
N GLY A 157 44.74 29.15 -7.42
CA GLY A 157 45.35 27.83 -7.64
C GLY A 157 46.55 27.81 -8.60
N LYS A 158 47.11 26.62 -8.80
CA LYS A 158 48.24 26.32 -9.68
C LYS A 158 47.75 25.66 -10.97
N TYR A 159 48.23 26.13 -12.12
CA TYR A 159 47.77 25.71 -13.44
C TYR A 159 48.97 25.15 -14.24
N PRO A 160 49.15 23.82 -14.30
CA PRO A 160 50.25 23.22 -15.06
C PRO A 160 50.08 23.47 -16.56
N ARG A 161 51.18 23.74 -17.26
CA ARG A 161 51.13 23.98 -18.71
C ARG A 161 50.82 22.68 -19.45
N GLY A 162 49.82 22.72 -20.33
CA GLY A 162 49.56 21.61 -21.25
C GLY A 162 50.71 21.47 -22.24
N SER A 163 51.17 20.24 -22.48
CA SER A 163 52.26 19.95 -23.41
C SER A 163 51.84 20.09 -24.88
N ALA A 164 52.75 19.79 -25.80
CA ALA A 164 52.46 19.69 -27.24
C ALA A 164 51.29 18.72 -27.57
N PHE A 165 50.98 17.76 -26.70
CA PHE A 165 49.84 16.84 -26.89
C PHE A 165 48.49 17.46 -26.48
N VAL A 166 48.47 18.32 -25.46
CA VAL A 166 47.23 18.96 -24.93
C VAL A 166 46.89 20.26 -25.67
N ARG A 167 47.90 21.05 -26.07
CA ARG A 167 47.71 22.37 -26.72
C ARG A 167 46.79 22.35 -27.94
N PRO A 168 46.86 21.37 -28.88
CA PRO A 168 45.97 21.34 -30.06
C PRO A 168 44.49 21.23 -29.67
N TRP A 169 44.16 20.34 -28.73
CA TRP A 169 42.81 20.18 -28.19
C TRP A 169 42.31 21.47 -27.51
N GLY A 170 43.15 22.08 -26.69
CA GLY A 170 42.84 23.32 -25.97
C GLY A 170 42.67 24.57 -26.85
N ILE A 171 43.20 24.56 -28.08
CA ILE A 171 43.05 25.65 -29.07
C ILE A 171 41.86 25.41 -30.00
N LEU A 172 41.64 24.18 -30.46
CA LEU A 172 40.57 23.84 -31.40
C LEU A 172 39.18 24.02 -30.76
N ALA A 173 38.98 23.63 -29.50
CA ALA A 173 37.65 23.72 -28.88
C ALA A 173 37.14 25.18 -28.73
N PRO A 174 37.91 26.17 -28.22
CA PRO A 174 37.50 27.57 -28.22
C PRO A 174 37.29 28.16 -29.62
N LEU A 175 38.20 27.90 -30.56
CA LEU A 175 38.08 28.43 -31.93
C LEU A 175 36.82 27.90 -32.63
N GLY A 176 36.57 26.60 -32.57
CA GLY A 176 35.36 26.00 -33.17
C GLY A 176 34.06 26.46 -32.50
N TYR A 177 34.06 26.79 -31.21
CA TYR A 177 32.89 27.38 -30.56
C TYR A 177 32.54 28.75 -31.16
N PHE A 178 33.50 29.68 -31.22
CA PHE A 178 33.26 31.03 -31.73
C PHE A 178 33.03 31.08 -33.25
N LEU A 179 33.73 30.26 -34.02
CA LEU A 179 33.64 30.26 -35.48
C LEU A 179 32.48 29.41 -36.02
N LEU A 180 32.08 28.33 -35.33
CA LEU A 180 31.17 27.32 -35.89
C LEU A 180 29.90 27.12 -35.05
N ILE A 181 30.02 26.88 -33.74
CA ILE A 181 28.84 26.61 -32.89
C ILE A 181 27.98 27.87 -32.77
N LEU A 182 28.56 28.99 -32.32
CA LEU A 182 27.81 30.22 -32.06
C LEU A 182 27.12 30.77 -33.34
N PRO A 183 27.78 30.85 -34.51
CA PRO A 183 27.12 31.25 -35.75
C PRO A 183 26.06 30.24 -36.23
N SER A 184 26.30 28.92 -36.07
CA SER A 184 25.29 27.90 -36.38
C SER A 184 24.07 28.00 -35.46
N PHE A 185 24.28 28.34 -34.19
CA PHE A 185 23.22 28.54 -33.21
C PHE A 185 22.38 29.79 -33.52
N ILE A 186 23.01 30.89 -33.89
CA ILE A 186 22.31 32.12 -34.33
C ILE A 186 21.51 31.83 -35.62
N LYS A 187 22.14 31.22 -36.63
CA LYS A 187 21.51 30.93 -37.94
C LYS A 187 20.26 30.04 -37.82
N HIS A 188 20.29 29.01 -36.98
CA HIS A 188 19.20 28.04 -36.84
C HIS A 188 18.32 28.29 -35.60
N TYR A 189 18.42 29.46 -34.95
CA TYR A 189 17.66 29.81 -33.74
C TYR A 189 16.15 29.62 -33.88
N LYS A 190 15.56 29.99 -35.03
CA LYS A 190 14.12 29.78 -35.32
C LYS A 190 13.73 28.30 -35.37
N TYR A 191 14.61 27.43 -35.88
CA TYR A 191 14.40 25.98 -35.88
C TYR A 191 14.49 25.42 -34.46
N MET A 192 15.53 25.80 -33.70
CA MET A 192 15.73 25.31 -32.34
C MET A 192 14.58 25.72 -31.42
N ARG A 193 14.13 26.98 -31.47
CA ARG A 193 12.97 27.47 -30.70
C ARG A 193 11.65 26.74 -31.00
N LYS A 194 11.53 26.07 -32.17
CA LYS A 194 10.34 25.29 -32.55
C LYS A 194 10.38 23.84 -32.05
N HIS A 195 11.56 23.23 -31.93
CA HIS A 195 11.72 21.80 -31.63
C HIS A 195 12.33 21.50 -30.25
N TYR A 196 12.92 22.49 -29.60
CA TYR A 196 13.55 22.37 -28.28
C TYR A 196 13.10 23.52 -27.36
N HIS A 197 13.06 23.28 -26.05
CA HIS A 197 12.77 24.33 -25.08
C HIS A 197 13.85 25.41 -25.08
N LEU A 198 13.44 26.67 -24.91
CA LEU A 198 14.35 27.82 -24.90
C LEU A 198 15.43 27.72 -23.80
N THR A 199 15.08 27.11 -22.66
CA THR A 199 16.00 26.78 -21.55
C THR A 199 17.10 25.81 -21.95
N LEU A 200 16.82 24.81 -22.80
CA LEU A 200 17.83 23.89 -23.31
C LEU A 200 18.87 24.64 -24.14
N PHE A 201 18.40 25.48 -25.06
CA PHE A 201 19.26 26.29 -25.93
C PHE A 201 20.18 27.21 -25.13
N HIS A 202 19.64 27.99 -24.19
CA HIS A 202 20.44 28.88 -23.35
C HIS A 202 21.38 28.11 -22.42
N GLY A 203 20.94 26.98 -21.86
CA GLY A 203 21.76 26.10 -21.04
C GLY A 203 22.99 25.59 -21.82
N VAL A 204 22.80 24.95 -22.98
CA VAL A 204 23.90 24.38 -23.77
C VAL A 204 24.86 25.46 -24.28
N ASN A 205 24.34 26.62 -24.68
CA ASN A 205 25.19 27.72 -25.14
C ASN A 205 26.05 28.31 -24.00
N LEU A 206 25.46 28.51 -22.82
CA LEU A 206 26.18 28.98 -21.63
C LEU A 206 27.20 27.94 -21.12
N LEU A 207 26.87 26.66 -21.21
CA LEU A 207 27.74 25.52 -20.87
C LEU A 207 29.02 25.52 -21.71
N PHE A 208 28.88 25.70 -23.03
CA PHE A 208 30.02 25.82 -23.94
C PHE A 208 30.81 27.11 -23.70
N LEU A 209 30.14 28.25 -23.51
CA LEU A 209 30.78 29.55 -23.24
C LEU A 209 31.63 29.53 -21.95
N LEU A 210 31.09 29.03 -20.83
CA LEU A 210 31.85 28.92 -19.58
C LEU A 210 33.04 27.96 -19.71
N THR A 211 32.94 26.94 -20.56
CA THR A 211 34.04 26.00 -20.84
C THR A 211 35.15 26.64 -21.66
N THR A 212 34.82 27.45 -22.69
CA THR A 212 35.84 28.14 -23.50
C THR A 212 36.53 29.26 -22.74
N LEU A 213 35.85 29.88 -21.77
CA LEU A 213 36.43 30.82 -20.79
C LEU A 213 37.45 30.19 -19.82
N ASN A 214 37.73 28.88 -19.91
CA ASN A 214 38.88 28.27 -19.24
C ASN A 214 40.21 28.48 -20.00
N ALA A 215 40.17 28.77 -21.30
CA ALA A 215 41.38 28.86 -22.12
C ALA A 215 42.37 29.96 -21.66
N PRO A 216 41.94 31.17 -21.24
CA PRO A 216 42.87 32.22 -20.82
C PRO A 216 43.76 31.83 -19.63
N SER A 217 43.24 31.14 -18.62
CA SER A 217 44.03 30.71 -17.45
C SER A 217 45.04 29.62 -17.79
N ILE A 218 44.69 28.70 -18.69
CA ILE A 218 45.59 27.67 -19.22
C ILE A 218 46.73 28.29 -20.05
N LEU A 219 46.48 29.44 -20.69
CA LEU A 219 47.48 30.23 -21.42
C LEU A 219 48.29 31.20 -20.54
N GLY A 220 48.04 31.25 -19.22
CA GLY A 220 48.77 32.09 -18.27
C GLY A 220 48.17 33.47 -18.00
N PHE A 221 47.01 33.81 -18.58
CA PHE A 221 46.31 35.06 -18.25
C PHE A 221 45.57 34.93 -16.92
N LYS A 222 45.65 35.97 -16.07
CA LYS A 222 45.06 36.02 -14.72
C LYS A 222 43.52 36.24 -14.75
N VAL A 223 42.81 35.33 -15.40
CA VAL A 223 41.34 35.31 -15.52
C VAL A 223 40.81 34.09 -14.75
N TYR A 224 39.78 34.27 -13.93
CA TYR A 224 39.16 33.15 -13.21
C TYR A 224 38.41 32.23 -14.19
N PRO A 225 38.63 30.91 -14.18
CA PRO A 225 38.05 30.00 -15.17
C PRO A 225 36.52 29.92 -15.06
N GLY A 226 35.81 30.12 -16.17
CA GLY A 226 34.34 30.01 -16.21
C GLY A 226 33.82 28.60 -15.84
N GLY A 227 34.66 27.57 -16.04
CA GLY A 227 34.36 26.16 -15.79
C GLY A 227 33.95 25.83 -14.36
N PHE A 228 34.36 26.64 -13.38
CA PHE A 228 33.95 26.50 -11.98
C PHE A 228 32.43 26.63 -11.78
N PHE A 229 31.73 27.31 -12.68
CA PHE A 229 30.28 27.57 -12.57
C PHE A 229 29.41 26.68 -13.46
N LEU A 230 29.96 25.63 -14.08
CA LEU A 230 29.23 24.77 -15.04
C LEU A 230 28.01 24.08 -14.44
N PHE A 231 27.97 23.83 -13.12
CA PHE A 231 26.77 23.30 -12.44
C PHE A 231 25.50 24.11 -12.77
N ILE A 232 25.59 25.44 -12.96
CA ILE A 232 24.45 26.31 -13.26
C ILE A 232 23.83 25.99 -14.64
N PRO A 233 24.55 26.11 -15.78
CA PRO A 233 24.01 25.69 -17.06
C PRO A 233 23.74 24.19 -17.15
N MET A 234 24.45 23.31 -16.42
CA MET A 234 24.13 21.88 -16.40
C MET A 234 22.72 21.61 -15.87
N LEU A 235 22.29 22.32 -14.82
CA LEU A 235 20.91 22.27 -14.33
C LEU A 235 19.90 22.85 -15.33
N LEU A 236 20.24 23.93 -16.04
CA LEU A 236 19.40 24.48 -17.13
C LEU A 236 19.27 23.53 -18.33
N VAL A 237 20.35 22.83 -18.69
CA VAL A 237 20.34 21.79 -19.73
C VAL A 237 19.50 20.61 -19.28
N ALA A 238 19.63 20.16 -18.05
CA ALA A 238 18.78 19.08 -17.51
C ALA A 238 17.29 19.46 -17.60
N TYR A 239 16.91 20.62 -17.08
CA TYR A 239 15.54 21.15 -17.18
C TYR A 239 15.07 21.31 -18.64
N GLY A 240 15.99 21.58 -19.57
CA GLY A 240 15.71 21.73 -20.99
C GLY A 240 15.58 20.43 -21.80
N VAL A 241 16.42 19.43 -21.54
CA VAL A 241 16.39 18.10 -22.22
C VAL A 241 15.20 17.28 -21.74
N PHE A 242 14.93 17.34 -20.44
CA PHE A 242 14.14 16.29 -19.79
C PHE A 242 12.64 16.59 -19.68
N ARG A 243 12.19 17.82 -19.96
CA ARG A 243 10.77 18.24 -19.91
C ARG A 243 9.83 17.57 -20.95
N SER A 244 10.30 16.54 -21.66
CA SER A 244 9.49 15.45 -22.19
C SER A 244 9.99 14.10 -21.63
N ASP A 245 9.33 13.64 -20.58
CA ASP A 245 9.52 12.34 -19.92
C ASP A 245 10.91 12.07 -19.30
N PHE A 246 11.45 13.02 -18.55
CA PHE A 246 12.15 12.72 -17.30
C PHE A 246 12.07 13.93 -16.34
N PHE A 247 11.72 13.73 -15.07
CA PHE A 247 11.41 14.82 -14.14
C PHE A 247 10.43 15.88 -14.70
N ASP A 248 9.12 15.67 -14.50
CA ASP A 248 8.40 16.85 -14.01
C ASP A 248 9.03 17.19 -12.64
N VAL A 249 9.85 18.24 -12.65
CA VAL A 249 10.54 18.74 -11.44
C VAL A 249 9.52 19.16 -10.38
N ASN A 250 8.30 19.51 -10.78
CA ASN A 250 7.20 19.83 -9.88
C ASN A 250 6.66 18.55 -9.20
N GLU A 251 6.46 17.47 -9.97
CA GLU A 251 6.10 16.15 -9.45
C GLU A 251 7.19 15.60 -8.51
N LEU A 252 8.45 15.61 -8.95
CA LEU A 252 9.56 15.08 -8.14
C LEU A 252 9.74 15.87 -6.85
N LEU A 253 9.86 17.21 -6.92
CA LEU A 253 10.16 18.03 -5.76
C LEU A 253 9.00 18.11 -4.76
N PHE A 254 7.75 18.18 -5.25
CA PHE A 254 6.59 18.49 -4.41
C PHE A 254 5.52 17.39 -4.30
N GLN A 255 5.30 16.53 -5.32
CA GLN A 255 4.36 15.39 -5.17
C GLN A 255 5.02 14.14 -4.57
N LYS A 256 6.30 13.90 -4.89
CA LYS A 256 7.08 12.75 -4.40
C LYS A 256 8.10 13.11 -3.32
N ASN A 257 7.94 14.27 -2.68
CA ASN A 257 8.78 14.78 -1.58
C ASN A 257 10.30 14.81 -1.91
N GLY A 258 10.69 14.84 -3.18
CA GLY A 258 12.09 14.78 -3.60
C GLY A 258 12.93 15.97 -3.13
N MET A 259 12.31 17.14 -2.90
CA MET A 259 12.99 18.29 -2.31
C MET A 259 13.34 18.08 -0.84
N PHE A 260 12.44 17.41 -0.09
CA PHE A 260 12.67 16.97 1.28
C PHE A 260 13.81 15.96 1.31
N TYR A 261 13.78 14.92 0.48
CA TYR A 261 14.82 13.90 0.46
C TYR A 261 16.18 14.45 0.04
N PHE A 262 16.21 15.36 -0.95
CA PHE A 262 17.44 16.03 -1.36
C PHE A 262 18.03 16.92 -0.24
N LEU A 263 17.21 17.76 0.43
CA LEU A 263 17.69 18.58 1.54
C LEU A 263 18.20 17.71 2.68
N PHE A 264 17.47 16.67 3.08
CA PHE A 264 17.88 15.83 4.20
C PHE A 264 19.06 14.91 3.87
N ALA A 265 19.28 14.54 2.60
CA ALA A 265 20.53 13.92 2.15
C ALA A 265 21.71 14.91 2.21
N LEU A 266 21.51 16.18 1.81
CA LEU A 266 22.51 17.23 1.95
C LEU A 266 22.84 17.51 3.44
N LEU A 267 21.83 17.55 4.31
CA LEU A 267 21.99 17.72 5.75
C LEU A 267 22.72 16.52 6.37
N SER A 268 22.40 15.29 5.93
CA SER A 268 23.12 14.08 6.32
C SER A 268 24.60 14.16 5.98
N PHE A 269 24.95 14.62 4.76
CA PHE A 269 26.33 14.83 4.33
C PHE A 269 27.03 15.90 5.17
N VAL A 270 26.36 17.02 5.46
CA VAL A 270 26.87 18.08 6.34
C VAL A 270 27.13 17.56 7.77
N LEU A 271 26.23 16.75 8.33
CA LEU A 271 26.40 16.18 9.68
C LEU A 271 27.59 15.21 9.76
N ILE A 272 27.79 14.34 8.75
CA ILE A 272 29.00 13.52 8.63
C ILE A 272 30.24 14.43 8.54
N PHE A 273 30.21 15.43 7.66
CA PHE A 273 31.37 16.29 7.41
C PHE A 273 31.75 17.15 8.62
N ILE A 274 30.78 17.57 9.44
CA ILE A 274 31.04 18.21 10.74
C ILE A 274 31.75 17.23 11.68
N SER A 275 31.23 16.02 11.87
CA SER A 275 31.85 15.04 12.76
C SER A 275 33.27 14.65 12.30
N PHE A 276 33.46 14.41 11.01
CA PHE A 276 34.77 14.07 10.44
C PHE A 276 35.73 15.27 10.53
N GLY A 277 35.26 16.48 10.22
CA GLY A 277 36.04 17.72 10.34
C GLY A 277 36.46 18.04 11.77
N VAL A 278 35.64 17.70 12.77
CA VAL A 278 36.04 17.76 14.19
C VAL A 278 37.05 16.66 14.50
N SER A 279 36.77 15.41 14.15
CA SER A 279 37.61 14.24 14.49
C SER A 279 39.02 14.26 13.88
N PHE A 280 39.23 14.97 12.76
CA PHE A 280 40.53 15.08 12.09
C PHE A 280 41.13 16.49 12.10
N GLY A 281 40.32 17.54 12.31
CA GLY A 281 40.74 18.95 12.18
C GLY A 281 40.72 19.77 13.47
N LEU A 282 40.29 19.20 14.60
CA LEU A 282 40.22 19.83 15.92
C LEU A 282 40.75 18.86 16.99
N SER A 283 41.95 19.10 17.53
CA SER A 283 42.43 18.37 18.71
C SER A 283 41.78 18.92 19.99
N PRO A 284 41.66 18.12 21.08
CA PRO A 284 41.08 18.60 22.33
C PRO A 284 41.78 19.82 22.97
N ASN A 285 43.08 20.01 22.73
CA ASN A 285 43.83 21.20 23.16
C ASN A 285 43.31 22.51 22.53
N ALA A 286 42.57 22.44 21.42
CA ALA A 286 41.90 23.59 20.82
C ALA A 286 40.70 24.10 21.63
N TYR A 287 40.26 23.35 22.67
CA TYR A 287 39.23 23.77 23.63
C TYR A 287 39.84 24.35 24.92
N GLU A 288 40.97 23.81 25.38
CA GLU A 288 41.66 24.19 26.62
C GLU A 288 42.06 25.68 26.66
N SER A 289 42.42 26.25 25.50
CA SER A 289 42.76 27.67 25.31
C SER A 289 41.65 28.52 24.69
N ALA A 290 40.41 28.01 24.60
CA ALA A 290 39.30 28.67 23.90
C ALA A 290 38.44 29.57 24.80
N LYS A 291 37.87 30.64 24.20
CA LYS A 291 36.96 31.60 24.87
C LYS A 291 35.54 31.07 25.12
N TRP A 292 35.34 29.76 25.05
CA TRP A 292 34.01 29.17 24.87
C TRP A 292 33.29 28.80 26.19
N TYR A 293 33.94 28.94 27.34
CA TYR A 293 33.35 28.65 28.65
C TYR A 293 32.23 29.66 28.98
N PRO A 294 31.16 29.29 29.71
CA PRO A 294 30.13 28.33 29.29
C PRO A 294 29.35 28.75 28.01
N TRP A 295 29.66 29.91 27.42
CA TRP A 295 28.95 30.54 26.30
C TRP A 295 28.95 29.73 24.99
N GLY A 296 29.79 28.70 24.85
CA GLY A 296 29.77 27.76 23.73
C GLY A 296 28.64 26.74 23.79
N ILE A 297 27.97 26.56 24.95
CA ILE A 297 26.88 25.59 25.10
C ILE A 297 25.58 26.05 24.42
N PRO A 298 25.06 27.30 24.62
CA PRO A 298 23.85 27.77 23.93
C PRO A 298 23.84 27.61 22.40
N PRO A 299 24.90 27.98 21.64
CA PRO A 299 24.86 27.82 20.19
C PRO A 299 24.90 26.35 19.76
N VAL A 300 25.64 25.49 20.45
CA VAL A 300 25.65 24.03 20.23
C VAL A 300 24.25 23.44 20.43
N LEU A 301 23.56 23.81 21.51
CA LEU A 301 22.17 23.40 21.76
C LEU A 301 21.19 23.96 20.72
N SER A 302 21.41 25.19 20.23
CA SER A 302 20.60 25.79 19.16
C SER A 302 20.75 25.09 17.82
N VAL A 303 21.98 24.78 17.39
CA VAL A 303 22.23 24.03 16.15
C VAL A 303 21.58 22.65 16.22
N PHE A 304 21.92 21.86 17.22
CA PHE A 304 21.47 20.47 17.29
C PHE A 304 20.00 20.34 17.68
N GLY A 305 19.47 21.25 18.51
CA GLY A 305 18.04 21.33 18.80
C GLY A 305 17.20 21.70 17.58
N ALA A 306 17.63 22.69 16.78
CA ALA A 306 16.92 23.06 15.55
C ALA A 306 17.01 21.96 14.48
N VAL A 307 18.15 21.27 14.34
CA VAL A 307 18.29 20.12 13.43
C VAL A 307 17.47 18.92 13.89
N PHE A 308 17.53 18.53 15.16
CA PHE A 308 16.72 17.42 15.69
C PHE A 308 15.22 17.66 15.49
N LEU A 309 14.77 18.86 15.83
CA LEU A 309 13.37 19.25 15.73
C LEU A 309 12.91 19.41 14.28
N SER A 310 13.78 19.84 13.35
CA SER A 310 13.42 19.89 11.93
C SER A 310 13.17 18.50 11.36
N ILE A 311 13.97 17.50 11.73
CA ILE A 311 13.79 16.11 11.30
C ILE A 311 12.46 15.55 11.86
N ILE A 312 12.15 15.81 13.13
CA ILE A 312 10.87 15.36 13.74
C ILE A 312 9.67 16.05 13.07
N VAL A 313 9.71 17.37 12.90
CA VAL A 313 8.61 18.14 12.29
C VAL A 313 8.39 17.72 10.83
N ALA A 314 9.45 17.60 10.04
CA ALA A 314 9.33 17.15 8.66
C ALA A 314 8.81 15.70 8.61
N GLY A 315 9.34 14.84 9.47
CA GLY A 315 8.99 13.42 9.53
C GLY A 315 7.55 13.14 9.97
N ALA A 316 6.95 13.96 10.84
CA ALA A 316 5.58 13.75 11.33
C ALA A 316 4.58 13.55 10.18
N ASN A 317 4.68 14.40 9.15
CA ASN A 317 4.04 14.21 7.85
C ASN A 317 4.92 14.88 6.77
N PRO A 318 5.63 14.12 5.91
CA PRO A 318 6.53 14.66 4.89
C PRO A 318 5.83 15.39 3.73
N SER A 319 4.57 15.07 3.42
CA SER A 319 3.81 15.69 2.33
C SER A 319 3.17 17.02 2.73
N ALA A 320 3.00 17.28 4.03
CA ALA A 320 2.46 18.53 4.54
C ALA A 320 3.42 19.71 4.27
N ARG A 321 3.03 20.61 3.36
CA ARG A 321 3.81 21.81 2.98
C ARG A 321 4.23 22.69 4.16
N ILE A 322 3.38 22.79 5.19
CA ILE A 322 3.69 23.51 6.43
C ILE A 322 4.81 22.85 7.25
N ASN A 323 4.88 21.51 7.30
CA ASN A 323 5.95 20.76 7.95
C ASN A 323 7.27 20.93 7.20
N GLN A 324 7.23 20.82 5.86
CA GLN A 324 8.39 21.09 5.00
C GLN A 324 8.94 22.49 5.27
N LEU A 325 8.10 23.53 5.15
CA LEU A 325 8.50 24.93 5.39
C LEU A 325 9.02 25.17 6.81
N CYS A 326 8.43 24.53 7.83
CA CYS A 326 8.91 24.60 9.21
C CYS A 326 10.29 23.95 9.38
N ALA A 327 10.52 22.80 8.73
CA ALA A 327 11.80 22.13 8.78
C ALA A 327 12.90 22.91 8.06
N PHE A 328 12.61 23.48 6.86
CA PHE A 328 13.52 24.41 6.19
C PHE A 328 13.84 25.61 7.09
N ALA A 329 12.83 26.24 7.70
CA ALA A 329 13.01 27.37 8.62
C ALA A 329 13.95 27.03 9.79
N LEU A 330 13.72 25.91 10.47
CA LEU A 330 14.56 25.42 11.56
C LEU A 330 16.01 25.14 11.10
N ILE A 331 16.19 24.51 9.93
CA ILE A 331 17.52 24.22 9.36
C ILE A 331 18.28 25.51 9.00
N LEU A 332 17.62 26.49 8.39
CA LEU A 332 18.26 27.76 8.00
C LEU A 332 18.62 28.63 9.21
N THR A 333 17.79 28.64 10.26
CA THR A 333 18.16 29.25 11.56
C THR A 333 19.32 28.47 12.21
N GLY A 334 19.34 27.14 12.11
CA GLY A 334 20.46 26.31 12.54
C GLY A 334 21.77 26.70 11.87
N PHE A 335 21.79 26.88 10.54
CA PHE A 335 22.97 27.34 9.79
C PHE A 335 23.54 28.66 10.33
N TYR A 336 22.71 29.65 10.68
CA TYR A 336 23.21 30.90 11.28
C TYR A 336 23.97 30.66 12.59
N VAL A 337 23.59 29.66 13.39
CA VAL A 337 24.22 29.40 14.69
C VAL A 337 25.44 28.46 14.56
N ILE A 338 25.55 27.67 13.47
CA ILE A 338 26.75 26.84 13.20
C ILE A 338 28.02 27.70 13.22
N GLN A 339 28.00 28.89 12.62
CA GLN A 339 29.17 29.77 12.58
C GLN A 339 29.58 30.37 13.94
N SER A 340 28.67 30.47 14.92
CA SER A 340 29.01 31.04 16.23
C SER A 340 29.67 30.03 17.19
N VAL A 341 29.81 28.75 16.79
CA VAL A 341 30.59 27.75 17.52
C VAL A 341 32.10 27.86 17.15
N PRO A 342 32.54 27.80 15.88
CA PRO A 342 33.92 28.07 15.47
C PRO A 342 34.49 29.38 16.00
N LEU A 343 33.66 30.44 16.07
CA LEU A 343 34.04 31.77 16.56
C LEU A 343 34.38 31.84 18.07
N LYS A 344 33.99 30.83 18.85
CA LYS A 344 34.34 30.71 20.27
C LYS A 344 35.55 29.79 20.50
N LEU A 345 35.94 29.01 19.50
CA LEU A 345 37.09 28.09 19.53
C LEU A 345 38.41 28.80 19.22
N ASN A 346 39.52 28.30 19.78
CA ASN A 346 40.86 28.80 19.43
C ASN A 346 41.39 28.14 18.15
N ILE A 347 40.79 28.50 17.02
CA ILE A 347 41.21 28.07 15.67
C ILE A 347 41.59 29.26 14.79
N SER A 348 42.25 28.98 13.67
CA SER A 348 42.67 29.98 12.69
C SER A 348 41.48 30.76 12.10
N TYR A 349 41.66 32.09 11.98
CA TYR A 349 40.62 33.01 11.50
C TYR A 349 40.14 32.67 10.07
N VAL A 350 41.02 32.11 9.23
CA VAL A 350 40.68 31.66 7.87
C VAL A 350 39.61 30.57 7.92
N VAL A 351 39.74 29.62 8.85
CA VAL A 351 38.77 28.53 9.06
C VAL A 351 37.44 29.10 9.57
N GLN A 352 37.49 29.99 10.57
CA GLN A 352 36.30 30.67 11.11
C GLN A 352 35.54 31.42 10.02
N LEU A 353 36.22 32.32 9.30
CA LEU A 353 35.65 33.13 8.22
C LEU A 353 35.01 32.26 7.13
N ARG A 354 35.66 31.17 6.72
CA ARG A 354 35.18 30.30 5.64
C ARG A 354 33.95 29.49 6.05
N ILE A 355 33.90 28.96 7.27
CA ILE A 355 32.69 28.31 7.80
C ILE A 355 31.55 29.33 7.85
N SER A 356 31.80 30.53 8.38
CA SER A 356 30.82 31.62 8.42
C SER A 356 30.27 31.94 7.03
N GLN A 357 31.13 32.23 6.05
CA GLN A 357 30.73 32.51 4.67
C GLN A 357 29.85 31.38 4.07
N MET A 358 30.23 30.11 4.24
CA MET A 358 29.44 28.97 3.72
C MET A 358 28.07 28.83 4.38
N THR A 359 28.01 28.94 5.71
CA THR A 359 26.72 28.87 6.43
C THR A 359 25.80 30.05 6.08
N PHE A 360 26.38 31.24 5.83
CA PHE A 360 25.62 32.44 5.47
C PHE A 360 24.95 32.35 4.09
N VAL A 361 25.52 31.59 3.14
CA VAL A 361 24.87 31.29 1.84
C VAL A 361 23.51 30.62 2.03
N ALA A 362 23.41 29.66 2.97
CA ALA A 362 22.15 29.01 3.30
C ALA A 362 21.23 29.96 4.09
N PHE A 363 21.75 30.59 5.15
CA PHE A 363 20.99 31.50 6.01
C PHE A 363 20.38 32.70 5.25
N ALA A 364 21.01 33.18 4.18
CA ALA A 364 20.49 34.27 3.34
C ALA A 364 19.06 34.03 2.82
N PHE A 365 18.61 32.78 2.71
CA PHE A 365 17.24 32.41 2.31
C PHE A 365 16.21 32.35 3.46
N ALA A 366 16.65 32.45 4.72
CA ALA A 366 15.78 32.35 5.89
C ALA A 366 14.60 33.34 5.88
N PRO A 367 14.76 34.64 5.49
CA PRO A 367 13.63 35.56 5.41
C PRO A 367 12.52 35.09 4.44
N SER A 368 12.88 34.56 3.26
CA SER A 368 11.89 34.06 2.29
C SER A 368 11.15 32.83 2.83
N ILE A 369 11.86 31.83 3.35
CA ILE A 369 11.26 30.59 3.88
C ILE A 369 10.37 30.88 5.08
N MET A 370 10.80 31.73 6.00
CA MET A 370 10.02 32.11 7.18
C MET A 370 8.73 32.86 6.81
N VAL A 371 8.78 33.80 5.85
CA VAL A 371 7.57 34.47 5.35
C VAL A 371 6.62 33.46 4.70
N ARG A 372 7.14 32.51 3.90
CA ARG A 372 6.32 31.44 3.29
C ARG A 372 5.63 30.59 4.36
N LEU A 373 6.35 30.17 5.40
CA LEU A 373 5.81 29.42 6.54
C LEU A 373 4.66 30.17 7.24
N VAL A 374 4.83 31.47 7.47
CA VAL A 374 3.78 32.30 8.08
C VAL A 374 2.53 32.42 7.20
N PHE A 375 2.69 32.67 5.89
CA PHE A 375 1.54 32.74 4.98
C PHE A 375 0.82 31.39 4.83
N GLU A 376 1.57 30.28 4.78
CA GLU A 376 1.01 28.92 4.78
C GLU A 376 0.20 28.66 6.06
N ALA A 377 0.72 29.02 7.24
CA ALA A 377 0.04 28.87 8.52
C ALA A 377 -1.25 29.71 8.61
N ILE A 378 -1.29 30.90 7.99
CA ILE A 378 -2.52 31.73 7.90
C ILE A 378 -3.49 31.19 6.82
N GLY A 379 -3.10 30.19 6.02
CA GLY A 379 -3.90 29.64 4.93
C GLY A 379 -4.01 30.58 3.71
N GLN A 380 -3.05 31.49 3.55
CA GLN A 380 -3.05 32.51 2.49
C GLN A 380 -1.95 32.24 1.46
N LYS A 381 -2.25 32.53 0.18
CA LYS A 381 -1.25 32.46 -0.89
C LYS A 381 -0.14 33.48 -0.63
N SER A 382 1.10 33.09 -0.93
CA SER A 382 2.27 33.95 -0.75
C SER A 382 2.13 35.28 -1.53
N PRO A 383 2.46 36.43 -0.92
CA PRO A 383 2.20 37.74 -1.50
C PRO A 383 3.20 38.10 -2.61
N VAL A 384 2.81 38.98 -3.54
CA VAL A 384 3.68 39.38 -4.67
C VAL A 384 4.98 40.05 -4.20
N TRP A 385 4.94 40.83 -3.10
CA TRP A 385 6.14 41.47 -2.54
C TRP A 385 7.20 40.49 -2.03
N LEU A 386 6.86 39.21 -1.81
CA LEU A 386 7.83 38.17 -1.47
C LEU A 386 8.88 38.00 -2.59
N GLN A 387 8.55 38.29 -3.85
CA GLN A 387 9.49 38.25 -4.96
C GLN A 387 10.65 39.26 -4.79
N GLY A 388 10.42 40.38 -4.12
CA GLY A 388 11.47 41.34 -3.75
C GLY A 388 12.40 40.80 -2.67
N ILE A 389 11.83 40.12 -1.66
CA ILE A 389 12.60 39.43 -0.62
C ILE A 389 13.38 38.26 -1.21
N ASP A 390 12.79 37.47 -2.11
CA ASP A 390 13.45 36.39 -2.86
C ASP A 390 14.66 36.91 -3.64
N PHE A 391 14.50 38.03 -4.36
CA PHE A 391 15.59 38.69 -5.08
C PHE A 391 16.72 39.12 -4.12
N LEU A 392 16.39 39.78 -3.01
CA LEU A 392 17.37 40.18 -1.98
C LEU A 392 18.05 38.98 -1.31
N CYS A 393 17.34 37.87 -1.06
CA CYS A 393 17.91 36.62 -0.57
C CYS A 393 18.92 36.03 -1.57
N ILE A 394 18.60 36.04 -2.86
CA ILE A 394 19.49 35.55 -3.92
C ILE A 394 20.73 36.46 -4.05
N THR A 395 20.56 37.79 -4.04
CA THR A 395 21.67 38.75 -4.03
C THR A 395 22.58 38.54 -2.82
N ALA A 396 22.01 38.39 -1.63
CA ALA A 396 22.75 38.08 -0.41
C ALA A 396 23.53 36.75 -0.51
N ALA A 397 22.91 35.67 -0.97
CA ALA A 397 23.56 34.37 -1.12
C ALA A 397 24.73 34.39 -2.11
N ILE A 398 24.64 35.21 -3.17
CA ILE A 398 25.73 35.44 -4.14
C ILE A 398 26.87 36.27 -3.52
N LEU A 399 26.56 37.21 -2.62
CA LEU A 399 27.55 38.06 -1.95
C LEU A 399 28.19 37.42 -0.70
N ALA A 400 27.53 36.46 -0.06
CA ALA A 400 28.02 35.75 1.13
C ALA A 400 29.45 35.14 1.00
N PRO A 401 29.86 34.48 -0.10
CA PRO A 401 31.23 33.98 -0.26
C PRO A 401 32.27 35.07 -0.56
N SER A 402 31.86 36.34 -0.71
CA SER A 402 32.76 37.45 -1.03
C SER A 402 33.37 38.11 0.24
N PRO A 403 34.46 38.90 0.09
CA PRO A 403 34.99 39.75 1.16
C PRO A 403 34.02 40.84 1.65
N TYR A 404 32.90 41.08 0.96
CA TYR A 404 31.90 42.08 1.36
C TYR A 404 30.88 41.56 2.39
N LEU A 405 30.97 40.28 2.80
CA LEU A 405 30.17 39.76 3.91
C LEU A 405 30.74 40.19 5.26
N PHE A 406 32.04 40.01 5.47
CA PHE A 406 32.74 40.34 6.71
C PHE A 406 34.07 41.03 6.40
N VAL A 407 34.33 42.16 7.06
CA VAL A 407 35.50 43.03 6.77
C VAL A 407 36.66 42.81 7.76
N GLY A 408 36.36 42.27 8.94
CA GLY A 408 37.31 41.94 9.99
C GLY A 408 36.60 41.20 11.13
N TYR A 409 37.09 41.33 12.36
CA TYR A 409 36.43 40.84 13.56
C TYR A 409 36.72 41.72 14.78
N PHE A 410 35.79 41.68 15.74
CA PHE A 410 35.98 42.15 17.11
C PHE A 410 36.30 40.96 18.01
N ASP A 411 37.17 41.14 19.00
CA ASP A 411 37.61 40.09 19.92
C ASP A 411 37.09 40.35 21.35
N TYR A 412 35.85 39.92 21.62
CA TYR A 412 35.22 40.08 22.94
C TYR A 412 35.66 38.98 23.93
N PRO A 413 35.39 39.12 25.25
CA PRO A 413 35.76 38.11 26.24
C PRO A 413 35.11 36.73 26.02
N TRP A 414 33.92 36.69 25.41
CA TRP A 414 33.09 35.49 25.23
C TRP A 414 33.12 34.87 23.83
N SER A 415 33.66 35.56 22.82
CA SER A 415 33.69 35.12 21.42
C SER A 415 34.51 36.11 20.58
N ARG A 416 35.16 35.64 19.51
CA ARG A 416 35.36 36.51 18.33
C ARG A 416 34.00 36.74 17.68
N VAL A 417 33.76 37.89 17.08
CA VAL A 417 32.56 38.16 16.26
C VAL A 417 33.01 38.89 15.01
N HIS A 418 32.65 38.38 13.84
CA HIS A 418 32.99 39.03 12.58
C HIS A 418 32.38 40.43 12.51
N HIS A 419 33.11 41.38 11.94
CA HIS A 419 32.62 42.72 11.68
C HIS A 419 31.84 42.75 10.35
N GLY A 420 30.57 43.14 10.43
CA GLY A 420 29.62 43.06 9.33
C GLY A 420 29.98 43.99 8.17
N GLY A 421 30.10 43.39 6.98
CA GLY A 421 30.21 44.10 5.72
C GLY A 421 28.84 44.43 5.10
N PRO A 422 28.83 45.12 3.96
CA PRO A 422 27.60 45.50 3.26
C PRO A 422 26.63 44.35 2.96
N ALA A 423 27.12 43.12 2.80
CA ALA A 423 26.25 41.96 2.53
C ALA A 423 25.60 41.37 3.80
N GLU A 424 26.22 41.49 4.99
CA GLU A 424 25.55 41.16 6.26
C GLU A 424 24.42 42.15 6.52
N LEU A 425 24.71 43.45 6.35
CA LEU A 425 23.72 44.53 6.46
C LEU A 425 22.55 44.36 5.48
N LEU A 426 22.78 43.87 4.26
CA LEU A 426 21.72 43.58 3.29
C LEU A 426 20.80 42.43 3.77
N VAL A 427 21.36 41.38 4.38
CA VAL A 427 20.55 40.31 5.00
C VAL A 427 19.79 40.81 6.22
N GLY A 428 20.43 41.60 7.09
CA GLY A 428 19.78 42.23 8.24
C GLY A 428 18.61 43.12 7.83
N ALA A 429 18.79 44.00 6.84
CA ALA A 429 17.75 44.85 6.30
C ALA A 429 16.60 44.04 5.67
N ASN A 430 16.91 43.00 4.88
CA ASN A 430 15.89 42.12 4.29
C ASN A 430 15.09 41.37 5.37
N GLY A 431 15.76 40.90 6.43
CA GLY A 431 15.13 40.29 7.60
C GLY A 431 14.23 41.25 8.38
N ALA A 432 14.66 42.52 8.56
CA ALA A 432 13.85 43.55 9.21
C ALA A 432 12.61 43.93 8.37
N ILE A 433 12.74 44.04 7.04
CA ILE A 433 11.62 44.26 6.12
C ILE A 433 10.62 43.10 6.20
N ALA A 434 11.10 41.85 6.14
CA ALA A 434 10.28 40.65 6.28
C ALA A 434 9.52 40.62 7.63
N LEU A 435 10.21 40.96 8.73
CA LEU A 435 9.65 41.03 10.07
C LEU A 435 8.50 42.06 10.16
N VAL A 436 8.71 43.28 9.66
CA VAL A 436 7.69 44.35 9.69
C VAL A 436 6.46 43.99 8.85
N LEU A 437 6.66 43.43 7.64
CA LEU A 437 5.57 43.03 6.75
C LEU A 437 4.75 41.86 7.32
N VAL A 438 5.40 40.91 7.98
CA VAL A 438 4.72 39.83 8.72
C VAL A 438 3.97 40.37 9.94
N LEU A 439 4.59 41.27 10.73
CA LEU A 439 3.93 41.87 11.91
C LEU A 439 2.64 42.61 11.50
N PHE A 440 2.70 43.41 10.43
CA PHE A 440 1.52 44.11 9.89
C PHE A 440 0.43 43.12 9.41
N THR A 441 0.83 42.04 8.73
CA THR A 441 -0.08 40.97 8.28
C THR A 441 -0.74 40.25 9.47
N PHE A 442 0.02 39.97 10.53
CA PHE A 442 -0.47 39.34 11.75
C PHE A 442 -1.47 40.23 12.50
N ILE A 443 -1.16 41.52 12.66
CA ILE A 443 -2.04 42.50 13.32
C ILE A 443 -3.36 42.62 12.53
N ARG A 444 -3.29 42.77 11.20
CA ARG A 444 -4.46 42.89 10.33
C ARG A 444 -5.37 41.67 10.36
N ASN A 445 -4.80 40.46 10.43
CA ASN A 445 -5.55 39.21 10.34
C ASN A 445 -5.89 38.59 11.72
N LYS A 446 -5.50 39.21 12.84
CA LYS A 446 -5.50 38.65 14.23
C LYS A 446 -6.78 37.92 14.66
N GLY A 447 -7.95 38.34 14.16
CA GLY A 447 -9.25 37.71 14.44
C GLY A 447 -9.47 36.35 13.75
N TYR A 448 -8.88 36.13 12.57
CA TYR A 448 -9.07 34.93 11.75
C TYR A 448 -7.98 33.86 11.93
N ILE A 449 -6.89 34.19 12.62
CA ILE A 449 -5.75 33.27 12.82
C ILE A 449 -6.10 32.28 13.94
N ASN A 450 -6.01 30.98 13.65
CA ASN A 450 -6.23 29.90 14.62
C ASN A 450 -5.16 29.88 15.74
N PHE A 451 -5.35 29.04 16.77
CA PHE A 451 -4.42 28.96 17.91
C PHE A 451 -3.02 28.49 17.49
N ALA A 452 -2.93 27.50 16.61
CA ALA A 452 -1.67 26.96 16.07
C ALA A 452 -0.78 28.05 15.49
N SER A 453 -1.35 28.84 14.60
CA SER A 453 -0.64 29.80 13.78
C SER A 453 -0.25 31.05 14.55
N LYS A 454 -0.95 31.37 15.64
CA LYS A 454 -0.51 32.36 16.63
C LYS A 454 0.83 31.96 17.27
N TRP A 455 1.03 30.68 17.60
CA TRP A 455 2.33 30.19 18.10
C TRP A 455 3.41 30.13 17.02
N ILE A 456 3.09 29.68 15.81
CA ILE A 456 4.03 29.65 14.67
C ILE A 456 4.55 31.07 14.39
N ILE A 457 3.65 32.05 14.29
CA ILE A 457 4.00 33.45 14.03
C ILE A 457 4.76 34.05 15.23
N GLY A 458 4.32 33.82 16.46
CA GLY A 458 5.04 34.29 17.65
C GLY A 458 6.48 33.76 17.74
N SER A 459 6.68 32.49 17.37
CA SER A 459 8.01 31.85 17.33
C SER A 459 8.89 32.42 16.22
N PHE A 460 8.33 32.71 15.04
CA PHE A 460 9.05 33.43 13.98
C PHE A 460 9.45 34.85 14.42
N LEU A 461 8.52 35.63 14.98
CA LEU A 461 8.78 37.00 15.42
C LEU A 461 9.91 37.02 16.47
N LEU A 462 9.93 36.06 17.40
CA LEU A 462 11.01 35.88 18.37
C LEU A 462 12.34 35.48 17.70
N SER A 463 12.33 34.50 16.79
CA SER A 463 13.53 34.06 16.04
C SER A 463 14.17 35.21 15.27
N ALA A 464 13.37 35.98 14.54
CA ALA A 464 13.82 37.13 13.76
C ALA A 464 14.36 38.27 14.64
N LEU A 465 13.72 38.55 15.78
CA LEU A 465 14.19 39.55 16.74
C LEU A 465 15.55 39.16 17.33
N LEU A 466 15.72 37.88 17.71
CA LEU A 466 17.00 37.37 18.22
C LEU A 466 18.11 37.43 17.16
N LEU A 467 17.81 37.11 15.89
CA LEU A 467 18.77 37.24 14.78
C LEU A 467 19.19 38.71 14.56
N LEU A 468 18.25 39.64 14.53
CA LEU A 468 18.54 41.07 14.34
C LEU A 468 19.34 41.66 15.51
N ALA A 469 19.13 41.18 16.74
CA ALA A 469 19.91 41.61 17.91
C ALA A 469 21.40 41.25 17.80
N ALA A 470 21.77 40.22 17.02
CA ALA A 470 23.17 39.84 16.80
C ALA A 470 23.93 40.76 15.82
N LEU A 471 23.25 41.69 15.13
CA LEU A 471 23.91 42.77 14.37
C LEU A 471 24.65 43.76 15.29
N LEU A 472 24.26 43.85 16.57
CA LEU A 472 24.89 44.78 17.53
C LEU A 472 26.38 44.43 17.76
N PRO A 473 26.77 43.20 18.14
CA PRO A 473 28.17 42.82 18.30
C PRO A 473 28.97 42.76 16.99
N SER A 474 28.36 42.54 15.82
CA SER A 474 29.07 42.66 14.52
C SER A 474 29.38 44.11 14.12
N HIS A 475 28.86 45.09 14.88
CA HIS A 475 29.10 46.53 14.71
C HIS A 475 29.77 47.16 15.96
N GLY A 476 30.49 46.37 16.76
CA GLY A 476 31.35 46.87 17.85
C GLY A 476 30.66 47.09 19.19
N ILE A 477 29.37 46.77 19.32
CA ILE A 477 28.63 46.93 20.59
C ILE A 477 28.84 45.68 21.45
N PRO A 478 29.47 45.77 22.64
CA PRO A 478 29.87 44.61 23.45
C PRO A 478 28.68 44.00 24.22
N ILE A 479 27.74 43.41 23.48
CA ILE A 479 26.60 42.65 23.99
C ILE A 479 26.74 41.21 23.50
N TYR A 480 26.38 40.25 24.34
CA TYR A 480 26.40 38.83 23.97
C TYR A 480 25.44 38.55 22.79
N PRO A 481 25.85 37.79 21.74
CA PRO A 481 24.96 37.46 20.61
C PRO A 481 23.76 36.60 21.04
N ILE A 482 22.62 37.24 21.33
CA ILE A 482 21.41 36.55 21.83
C ILE A 482 20.81 35.59 20.77
N ALA A 483 21.22 35.71 19.50
CA ALA A 483 20.98 34.71 18.46
C ALA A 483 21.58 33.32 18.74
N ASP A 484 22.47 33.16 19.72
CA ASP A 484 22.91 31.83 20.16
C ASP A 484 21.82 31.05 20.93
N PHE A 485 20.71 31.69 21.32
CA PHE A 485 19.57 31.08 22.04
C PHE A 485 18.40 30.68 21.12
N GLN A 486 18.64 30.46 19.82
CA GLN A 486 17.60 30.04 18.86
C GLN A 486 16.93 28.69 19.19
N PHE A 487 17.47 27.86 20.09
CA PHE A 487 16.74 26.70 20.62
C PHE A 487 15.39 27.08 21.23
N ILE A 488 15.24 28.30 21.78
CA ILE A 488 13.99 28.78 22.39
C ILE A 488 12.88 28.94 21.33
N PRO A 489 12.98 29.84 20.33
CA PRO A 489 11.98 29.94 19.27
C PRO A 489 11.88 28.67 18.41
N ALA A 490 12.97 27.91 18.24
CA ALA A 490 12.92 26.62 17.56
C ALA A 490 11.98 25.65 18.27
N PHE A 491 12.16 25.44 19.58
CA PHE A 491 11.32 24.55 20.39
C PHE A 491 9.84 24.97 20.35
N LEU A 492 9.56 26.27 20.51
CA LEU A 492 8.20 26.81 20.42
C LEU A 492 7.57 26.57 19.03
N LEU A 493 8.34 26.78 17.96
CA LEU A 493 7.89 26.58 16.58
C LEU A 493 7.57 25.11 16.28
N GLY A 494 8.48 24.19 16.61
CA GLY A 494 8.25 22.76 16.40
C GLY A 494 7.14 22.21 17.30
N TYR A 495 7.04 22.66 18.54
CA TYR A 495 5.92 22.33 19.43
C TYR A 495 4.57 22.77 18.84
N ALA A 496 4.49 23.96 18.26
CA ALA A 496 3.27 24.46 17.63
C ALA A 496 2.85 23.63 16.42
N VAL A 497 3.80 23.28 15.53
CA VAL A 497 3.53 22.49 14.32
C VAL A 497 3.23 21.02 14.65
N LEU A 498 3.92 20.43 15.64
CA LEU A 498 3.62 19.07 16.08
C LEU A 498 2.26 19.00 16.81
N ARG A 499 1.96 19.92 17.73
CA ARG A 499 0.71 19.86 18.50
C ARG A 499 -0.54 20.21 17.69
N HIS A 500 -0.41 21.02 16.63
CA HIS A 500 -1.57 21.60 15.94
C HIS A 500 -1.46 21.71 14.40
N GLY A 501 -0.34 21.34 13.79
CA GLY A 501 -0.08 21.49 12.35
C GLY A 501 -0.41 20.25 11.52
N ALA A 502 0.18 19.10 11.85
CA ALA A 502 0.02 17.87 11.07
C ALA A 502 0.39 16.59 11.84
N LEU A 503 -0.45 16.17 12.80
CA LEU A 503 -0.40 14.84 13.41
C LEU A 503 -1.47 13.92 12.83
N SER A 504 -1.12 13.27 11.72
CA SER A 504 -1.76 12.03 11.26
C SER A 504 -0.86 10.83 11.61
N LEU A 505 -0.59 10.61 12.90
CA LEU A 505 0.17 9.43 13.40
C LEU A 505 -0.71 8.16 13.47
N GLU A 506 -1.56 7.98 12.47
CA GLU A 506 -2.53 6.88 12.36
C GLU A 506 -2.00 5.81 11.39
N GLY A 507 -0.81 5.29 11.72
CA GLY A 507 -0.16 4.18 11.03
C GLY A 507 0.67 3.37 12.01
N ARG A 508 0.50 2.05 12.03
CA ARG A 508 1.22 1.17 12.97
C ARG A 508 2.67 0.99 12.54
N THR A 509 2.92 0.96 11.24
CA THR A 509 4.26 0.84 10.66
C THR A 509 5.02 2.16 10.75
N ILE A 510 4.33 3.30 10.61
CA ILE A 510 4.87 4.64 10.93
C ILE A 510 5.44 4.69 12.36
N GLN A 511 4.75 4.12 13.36
CA GLN A 511 5.26 4.05 14.73
C GLN A 511 6.46 3.09 14.87
N LEU A 512 6.54 2.03 14.05
CA LEU A 512 7.69 1.12 14.02
C LEU A 512 8.93 1.81 13.43
N SER A 513 8.77 2.58 12.35
CA SER A 513 9.82 3.44 11.76
C SER A 513 10.42 4.38 12.80
N GLN A 514 9.59 5.04 13.62
CA GLN A 514 10.07 5.89 14.71
C GLN A 514 10.88 5.11 15.77
N ARG A 515 10.47 3.88 16.12
CA ARG A 515 11.22 3.02 17.07
C ARG A 515 12.56 2.57 16.51
N LEU A 516 12.63 2.27 15.21
CA LEU A 516 13.88 1.94 14.51
C LEU A 516 14.85 3.13 14.47
N ALA A 517 14.34 4.34 14.16
CA ALA A 517 15.16 5.55 14.21
C ALA A 517 15.69 5.82 15.63
N ASN A 518 14.87 5.62 16.66
CA ASN A 518 15.29 5.76 18.07
C ASN A 518 16.36 4.73 18.48
N LEU A 519 16.36 3.52 17.94
CA LEU A 519 17.42 2.52 18.19
C LEU A 519 18.80 2.98 17.66
N GLY A 520 18.83 3.74 16.56
CA GLY A 520 20.06 4.35 16.02
C GLY A 520 20.69 5.41 16.94
N LEU A 521 19.90 6.01 17.85
CA LEU A 521 20.40 6.93 18.88
C LEU A 521 21.21 6.16 19.94
N ILE A 522 20.74 4.95 20.31
CA ILE A 522 21.29 4.15 21.41
C ILE A 522 22.66 3.58 21.05
N THR A 523 22.84 3.06 19.83
CA THR A 523 24.13 2.48 19.41
C THR A 523 25.26 3.50 19.41
N MET A 524 24.98 4.75 18.98
CA MET A 524 25.97 5.82 18.98
C MET A 524 26.23 6.38 20.39
N ALA A 525 25.24 6.38 21.28
CA ALA A 525 25.44 6.70 22.70
C ALA A 525 26.34 5.67 23.41
N ILE A 526 26.19 4.37 23.09
CA ILE A 526 27.09 3.31 23.58
C ILE A 526 28.50 3.53 23.04
N ALA A 527 28.67 3.80 21.75
CA ALA A 527 29.97 4.11 21.16
C ALA A 527 30.64 5.32 21.83
N ALA A 528 29.86 6.35 22.18
CA ALA A 528 30.35 7.52 22.91
C ALA A 528 30.87 7.16 24.31
N VAL A 529 30.11 6.36 25.08
CA VAL A 529 30.52 5.89 26.41
C VAL A 529 31.78 5.02 26.36
N LEU A 530 31.96 4.24 25.30
CA LEU A 530 33.17 3.43 25.08
C LEU A 530 34.38 4.26 24.62
N TYR A 531 34.17 5.37 23.91
CA TYR A 531 35.24 6.22 23.40
C TYR A 531 35.69 7.31 24.40
N PHE A 532 34.80 7.73 25.31
CA PHE A 532 35.11 8.76 26.32
C PHE A 532 36.36 8.47 27.19
N PRO A 533 36.57 7.24 27.73
CA PRO A 533 37.77 6.94 28.53
C PRO A 533 39.07 7.14 27.75
N LEU A 534 39.10 6.72 26.48
CA LEU A 534 40.29 6.77 25.62
C LEU A 534 40.74 8.21 25.33
N ILE A 535 39.80 9.16 25.23
CA ILE A 535 40.11 10.60 25.12
C ILE A 535 40.52 11.15 26.50
N ARG A 536 39.78 10.78 27.56
CA ARG A 536 39.99 11.30 28.92
C ARG A 536 41.35 10.94 29.53
N GLU A 537 41.98 9.84 29.11
CA GLU A 537 43.34 9.52 29.53
C GLU A 537 44.40 10.49 28.99
N GLN A 538 44.07 11.28 27.95
CA GLN A 538 44.97 12.25 27.32
C GLN A 538 44.61 13.72 27.62
N TYR A 539 43.34 14.02 27.95
CA TYR A 539 42.83 15.39 28.03
C TYR A 539 41.84 15.62 29.18
N GLY A 540 41.61 16.88 29.54
CA GLY A 540 40.68 17.29 30.59
C GLY A 540 39.24 16.80 30.39
N VAL A 541 38.48 16.71 31.49
CA VAL A 541 37.15 16.07 31.52
C VAL A 541 36.11 16.85 30.71
N VAL A 542 36.15 18.18 30.76
CA VAL A 542 35.18 19.06 30.07
C VAL A 542 35.46 19.07 28.58
N GLU A 543 36.73 19.17 28.23
CA GLU A 543 37.31 19.19 26.88
C GLU A 543 37.01 17.86 26.18
N SER A 544 37.27 16.74 26.85
CA SER A 544 36.99 15.39 26.34
C SER A 544 35.49 15.14 26.11
N ALA A 545 34.63 15.49 27.08
CA ALA A 545 33.19 15.26 26.98
C ALA A 545 32.55 16.05 25.83
N PHE A 546 33.15 17.20 25.50
CA PHE A 546 32.65 18.16 24.53
C PHE A 546 33.21 17.97 23.12
N HIS A 547 34.49 17.59 22.99
CA HIS A 547 35.04 17.05 21.75
C HIS A 547 34.22 15.84 21.30
N LEU A 548 33.96 14.91 22.24
CA LEU A 548 33.06 13.78 22.04
C LEU A 548 31.66 14.21 21.64
N THR A 549 31.06 15.21 22.30
CA THR A 549 29.73 15.76 21.93
C THR A 549 29.72 16.31 20.50
N MET A 550 30.76 17.04 20.09
CA MET A 550 30.89 17.62 18.75
C MET A 550 31.12 16.58 17.65
N ILE A 551 31.61 15.38 17.97
CA ILE A 551 31.72 14.23 17.06
C ILE A 551 30.43 13.40 17.05
N VAL A 552 29.94 13.04 18.24
CA VAL A 552 28.84 12.09 18.44
C VAL A 552 27.49 12.71 18.08
N LEU A 553 27.21 13.95 18.45
CA LEU A 553 25.87 14.54 18.26
C LEU A 553 25.51 14.74 16.77
N PRO A 554 26.43 15.16 15.87
CA PRO A 554 26.17 15.07 14.43
C PRO A 554 25.95 13.64 13.94
N LEU A 555 26.72 12.66 14.43
CA LEU A 555 26.59 11.25 14.02
C LEU A 555 25.28 10.60 14.51
N VAL A 556 24.82 10.93 15.72
CA VAL A 556 23.52 10.55 16.28
C VAL A 556 22.40 11.07 15.38
N LEU A 557 22.46 12.35 15.00
CA LEU A 557 21.46 12.99 14.15
C LEU A 557 21.52 12.48 12.71
N PHE A 558 22.71 12.21 12.18
CA PHE A 558 22.91 11.58 10.87
C PHE A 558 22.31 10.16 10.83
N ASN A 559 22.63 9.32 11.82
CA ASN A 559 22.13 7.94 11.89
C ASN A 559 20.60 7.93 12.04
N TYR A 560 20.07 8.72 12.97
CA TYR A 560 18.63 8.95 13.11
C TYR A 560 18.00 9.37 11.77
N LEU A 561 18.58 10.36 11.08
CA LEU A 561 18.08 10.88 9.82
C LEU A 561 18.12 9.86 8.67
N VAL A 562 19.19 9.07 8.53
CA VAL A 562 19.28 8.01 7.51
C VAL A 562 18.26 6.91 7.78
N VAL A 563 18.15 6.42 9.02
CA VAL A 563 17.12 5.42 9.37
C VAL A 563 15.72 5.99 9.14
N TYR A 564 15.50 7.26 9.46
CA TYR A 564 14.23 7.96 9.22
C TYR A 564 13.87 8.00 7.73
N ILE A 565 14.77 8.51 6.88
CA ILE A 565 14.57 8.61 5.43
C ILE A 565 14.33 7.24 4.80
N MET A 566 15.07 6.22 5.22
CA MET A 566 15.03 4.90 4.59
C MET A 566 13.83 4.06 5.05
N SER A 567 13.38 4.21 6.29
CA SER A 567 12.24 3.42 6.83
C SER A 567 10.87 4.07 6.60
N ARG A 568 10.79 5.40 6.46
CA ARG A 568 9.50 6.10 6.37
C ARG A 568 8.69 5.82 5.09
N PRO A 569 9.27 5.80 3.87
CA PRO A 569 8.52 5.47 2.65
C PRO A 569 7.99 4.04 2.69
N LEU A 570 8.83 3.10 3.13
CA LEU A 570 8.47 1.69 3.29
C LEU A 570 7.35 1.51 4.31
N ALA A 571 7.36 2.28 5.39
CA ALA A 571 6.29 2.27 6.40
C ALA A 571 4.97 2.83 5.87
N GLU A 572 5.00 3.87 5.03
CA GLU A 572 3.80 4.44 4.40
C GLU A 572 3.22 3.48 3.34
N GLU A 573 4.06 2.84 2.52
CA GLU A 573 3.63 1.77 1.60
C GLU A 573 3.06 0.55 2.35
N LEU A 574 3.66 0.16 3.48
CA LEU A 574 3.16 -0.94 4.33
C LEU A 574 1.83 -0.61 5.01
N ASP A 575 1.65 0.57 5.60
CA ASP A 575 0.39 0.95 6.25
C ASP A 575 -0.76 1.07 5.22
N ILE A 576 -0.49 1.54 3.99
CA ILE A 576 -1.45 1.47 2.87
C ILE A 576 -1.76 0.01 2.49
N SER A 577 -0.75 -0.84 2.39
CA SER A 577 -0.92 -2.25 2.01
C SER A 577 -1.74 -3.03 3.03
N TYR A 578 -1.52 -2.77 4.33
CA TYR A 578 -2.33 -3.34 5.42
C TYR A 578 -3.78 -2.87 5.36
N PHE A 579 -4.03 -1.59 5.07
CA PHE A 579 -5.39 -1.05 4.94
C PHE A 579 -6.15 -1.69 3.76
N LEU A 580 -5.51 -1.87 2.61
CA LEU A 580 -6.10 -2.57 1.46
C LEU A 580 -6.40 -4.04 1.79
N LEU A 581 -5.48 -4.73 2.48
CA LEU A 581 -5.65 -6.14 2.85
C LEU A 581 -6.78 -6.35 3.88
N ASP A 582 -6.99 -5.41 4.81
CA ASP A 582 -8.12 -5.49 5.75
C ASP A 582 -9.47 -5.23 5.05
N LEU A 583 -9.51 -4.33 4.04
CA LEU A 583 -10.68 -4.14 3.17
C LEU A 583 -10.99 -5.35 2.28
N GLU A 584 -9.96 -6.03 1.75
CA GLU A 584 -10.15 -7.29 1.01
C GLU A 584 -10.66 -8.40 1.92
N LYS A 585 -10.12 -8.50 3.15
CA LYS A 585 -10.59 -9.45 4.15
C LYS A 585 -12.06 -9.21 4.54
N GLN A 586 -12.46 -7.97 4.81
CA GLN A 586 -13.86 -7.65 5.14
C GLN A 586 -14.83 -8.10 4.03
N LYS A 587 -14.47 -7.92 2.75
CA LYS A 587 -15.27 -8.43 1.62
C LYS A 587 -15.32 -9.95 1.57
N ALA A 588 -14.19 -10.64 1.83
CA ALA A 588 -14.15 -12.09 1.85
C ALA A 588 -14.98 -12.70 2.99
N ASP A 589 -14.99 -12.06 4.17
CA ASP A 589 -15.84 -12.45 5.30
C ASP A 589 -17.33 -12.20 4.97
N GLU A 590 -17.69 -11.07 4.34
CA GLU A 590 -19.05 -10.81 3.82
C GLU A 590 -19.52 -11.83 2.75
N GLU A 591 -18.65 -12.18 1.79
CA GLU A 591 -18.97 -13.17 0.75
C GLU A 591 -19.16 -14.57 1.34
N ARG A 592 -18.38 -14.91 2.37
CA ARG A 592 -18.50 -16.16 3.12
C ARG A 592 -19.81 -16.25 3.90
N GLU A 593 -20.26 -15.17 4.53
CA GLU A 593 -21.56 -15.12 5.22
C GLU A 593 -22.71 -15.32 4.23
N LYS A 594 -22.68 -14.63 3.08
CA LYS A 594 -23.67 -14.79 2.00
C LYS A 594 -23.68 -16.22 1.43
N ALA A 595 -22.51 -16.86 1.31
CA ALA A 595 -22.39 -18.25 0.87
C ALA A 595 -22.98 -19.25 1.89
N LEU A 596 -22.79 -19.03 3.19
CA LEU A 596 -23.39 -19.86 4.24
C LEU A 596 -24.93 -19.77 4.21
N ILE A 597 -25.48 -18.56 4.20
CA ILE A 597 -26.94 -18.33 4.11
C ILE A 597 -27.54 -18.94 2.83
N ALA A 598 -26.77 -19.00 1.74
CA ALA A 598 -27.19 -19.66 0.50
C ALA A 598 -27.11 -21.20 0.58
N GLN A 599 -26.16 -21.75 1.34
CA GLN A 599 -26.07 -23.19 1.62
C GLN A 599 -27.25 -23.64 2.50
N ASP A 600 -27.51 -22.95 3.61
CA ASP A 600 -28.57 -23.31 4.56
C ASP A 600 -29.94 -23.39 3.85
N LYS A 601 -30.26 -22.39 3.02
CA LYS A 601 -31.50 -22.35 2.21
C LYS A 601 -31.57 -23.44 1.13
N ALA A 602 -30.42 -23.87 0.60
CA ALA A 602 -30.37 -24.98 -0.36
C ALA A 602 -30.56 -26.34 0.33
N GLU A 603 -30.22 -26.45 1.62
CA GLU A 603 -30.48 -27.62 2.46
C GLU A 603 -31.97 -27.66 2.89
N GLU A 604 -32.53 -26.55 3.38
CA GLU A 604 -33.98 -26.41 3.67
C GLU A 604 -34.86 -26.80 2.47
N ALA A 605 -34.61 -26.21 1.30
CA ALA A 605 -35.36 -26.50 0.08
C ALA A 605 -35.19 -27.95 -0.42
N ARG A 606 -34.07 -28.60 -0.08
CA ARG A 606 -33.83 -30.01 -0.38
C ARG A 606 -34.62 -30.92 0.57
N GLU A 607 -34.67 -30.62 1.86
CA GLU A 607 -35.48 -31.37 2.83
C GLU A 607 -36.98 -31.31 2.49
N GLU A 608 -37.49 -30.13 2.13
CA GLU A 608 -38.89 -29.97 1.70
C GLU A 608 -39.19 -30.79 0.44
N SER A 609 -38.30 -30.74 -0.56
CA SER A 609 -38.41 -31.52 -1.81
C SER A 609 -38.33 -33.04 -1.55
N GLU A 610 -37.48 -33.49 -0.63
CA GLU A 610 -37.38 -34.90 -0.20
C GLU A 610 -38.66 -35.37 0.49
N LYS A 611 -39.22 -34.56 1.40
CA LYS A 611 -40.48 -34.83 2.10
C LYS A 611 -41.67 -34.91 1.15
N LEU A 612 -41.79 -33.96 0.21
CA LEU A 612 -42.87 -33.95 -0.79
C LEU A 612 -42.80 -35.17 -1.73
N LEU A 613 -41.60 -35.62 -2.11
CA LEU A 613 -41.46 -36.83 -2.93
C LEU A 613 -41.90 -38.10 -2.19
N LEU A 614 -41.57 -38.22 -0.91
CA LEU A 614 -41.93 -39.37 -0.08
C LEU A 614 -43.43 -39.44 0.24
N ASN A 615 -44.15 -38.31 0.22
CA ASN A 615 -45.61 -38.29 0.30
C ASN A 615 -46.32 -38.81 -0.96
N ILE A 616 -45.61 -38.95 -2.10
CA ILE A 616 -46.19 -39.34 -3.39
C ILE A 616 -45.72 -40.75 -3.81
N LEU A 617 -44.51 -41.15 -3.43
CA LEU A 617 -43.91 -42.44 -3.80
C LEU A 617 -43.29 -43.14 -2.59
N PRO A 618 -43.55 -44.45 -2.37
CA PRO A 618 -42.92 -45.19 -1.29
C PRO A 618 -41.39 -45.13 -1.33
N TYR A 619 -40.74 -45.09 -0.16
CA TYR A 619 -39.30 -44.77 -0.02
C TYR A 619 -38.36 -45.47 -1.04
N LYS A 620 -38.51 -46.79 -1.26
CA LYS A 620 -37.70 -47.54 -2.23
C LYS A 620 -37.92 -47.10 -3.68
N VAL A 621 -39.17 -46.75 -4.01
CA VAL A 621 -39.60 -46.28 -5.33
C VAL A 621 -39.09 -44.87 -5.58
N ALA A 622 -39.18 -43.99 -4.58
CA ALA A 622 -38.61 -42.65 -4.60
C ALA A 622 -37.09 -42.67 -4.77
N GLN A 623 -36.39 -43.60 -4.11
CA GLN A 623 -34.95 -43.81 -4.27
C GLN A 623 -34.58 -44.32 -5.68
N GLU A 624 -35.26 -45.33 -6.21
CA GLU A 624 -34.96 -45.81 -7.57
C GLU A 624 -35.17 -44.70 -8.60
N LEU A 625 -36.27 -43.93 -8.49
CA LEU A 625 -36.53 -42.78 -9.35
C LEU A 625 -35.44 -41.70 -9.24
N LYS A 626 -35.00 -41.35 -8.01
CA LYS A 626 -33.89 -40.42 -7.76
C LYS A 626 -32.56 -40.88 -8.37
N THR A 627 -32.26 -42.18 -8.34
CA THR A 627 -30.97 -42.72 -8.82
C THR A 627 -30.95 -43.02 -10.32
N LYS A 628 -32.08 -43.44 -10.91
CA LYS A 628 -32.13 -43.93 -12.31
C LYS A 628 -32.93 -43.03 -13.27
N GLY A 629 -33.74 -42.11 -12.75
CA GLY A 629 -34.70 -41.34 -13.55
C GLY A 629 -35.92 -42.15 -14.01
N SER A 630 -36.02 -43.42 -13.62
CA SER A 630 -37.14 -44.32 -13.91
C SER A 630 -37.25 -45.42 -12.84
N VAL A 631 -38.42 -46.04 -12.74
CA VAL A 631 -38.70 -47.16 -11.84
C VAL A 631 -39.06 -48.38 -12.68
N ASN A 632 -38.53 -49.54 -12.33
CA ASN A 632 -38.82 -50.78 -13.07
C ASN A 632 -40.06 -51.46 -12.49
N PRO A 633 -41.01 -51.98 -13.30
CA PRO A 633 -42.12 -52.76 -12.79
C PRO A 633 -41.62 -54.02 -12.07
N VAL A 634 -42.06 -54.24 -10.83
CA VAL A 634 -41.69 -55.40 -10.01
C VAL A 634 -42.92 -56.30 -9.85
N ARG A 635 -42.74 -57.60 -10.07
CA ARG A 635 -43.77 -58.62 -9.86
C ARG A 635 -43.67 -59.19 -8.45
N PHE A 636 -44.80 -59.28 -7.77
CA PHE A 636 -44.97 -59.81 -6.42
C PHE A 636 -45.97 -60.96 -6.50
N GLU A 637 -45.64 -62.15 -5.96
CA GLU A 637 -46.53 -63.33 -6.13
C GLU A 637 -47.67 -63.39 -5.10
N ASN A 638 -47.53 -62.73 -3.95
CA ASN A 638 -48.44 -62.87 -2.79
C ASN A 638 -48.88 -61.50 -2.20
N ALA A 639 -49.33 -60.57 -3.05
CA ALA A 639 -49.93 -59.34 -2.58
C ALA A 639 -51.40 -59.58 -2.17
N THR A 640 -51.84 -58.95 -1.09
CA THR A 640 -53.26 -58.93 -0.72
C THR A 640 -53.83 -57.54 -0.97
N VAL A 641 -54.84 -57.44 -1.83
CA VAL A 641 -55.49 -56.18 -2.19
C VAL A 641 -56.82 -56.06 -1.43
N LEU A 642 -57.03 -54.91 -0.81
CA LEU A 642 -58.27 -54.55 -0.11
C LEU A 642 -58.91 -53.36 -0.83
N PHE A 643 -60.18 -53.53 -1.20
CA PHE A 643 -61.06 -52.48 -1.73
C PHE A 643 -62.16 -52.15 -0.72
N THR A 644 -62.51 -50.87 -0.65
CA THR A 644 -63.74 -50.39 -0.01
C THR A 644 -64.62 -49.66 -1.03
N ASP A 645 -65.92 -49.56 -0.75
CA ASP A 645 -66.90 -48.79 -1.55
C ASP A 645 -68.01 -48.25 -0.64
N PHE A 646 -68.44 -47.01 -0.83
CA PHE A 646 -69.56 -46.43 -0.06
C PHE A 646 -70.89 -46.69 -0.79
N LYS A 647 -71.65 -47.66 -0.28
CA LYS A 647 -72.90 -48.11 -0.89
C LYS A 647 -73.86 -46.94 -1.10
N GLY A 648 -74.10 -46.62 -2.36
CA GLY A 648 -75.07 -45.61 -2.76
C GLY A 648 -74.59 -44.17 -2.58
N PHE A 649 -73.27 -43.95 -2.47
CA PHE A 649 -72.62 -42.64 -2.36
C PHE A 649 -73.29 -41.56 -3.23
N THR A 650 -73.52 -41.83 -4.52
CA THR A 650 -74.19 -40.90 -5.45
C THR A 650 -75.51 -40.33 -4.92
N LYS A 651 -76.34 -41.17 -4.29
CA LYS A 651 -77.65 -40.76 -3.74
C LYS A 651 -77.57 -40.00 -2.42
N VAL A 652 -76.45 -40.12 -1.70
CA VAL A 652 -76.21 -39.35 -0.48
C VAL A 652 -75.54 -38.02 -0.83
N ALA A 653 -74.62 -38.04 -1.80
CA ALA A 653 -74.01 -36.86 -2.42
C ALA A 653 -75.05 -35.91 -3.04
N GLU A 654 -76.07 -36.45 -3.74
CA GLU A 654 -77.23 -35.68 -4.25
C GLU A 654 -78.01 -34.92 -3.15
N GLY A 655 -77.84 -35.28 -1.87
CA GLY A 655 -78.49 -34.66 -0.71
C GLY A 655 -77.53 -33.93 0.25
N MET A 656 -76.27 -33.74 -0.13
CA MET A 656 -75.24 -33.04 0.66
C MET A 656 -74.71 -31.82 -0.09
N ASP A 657 -74.21 -30.84 0.66
CA ASP A 657 -73.41 -29.76 0.11
C ASP A 657 -72.04 -30.28 -0.37
N GLU A 658 -71.50 -29.69 -1.44
CA GLU A 658 -70.27 -30.17 -2.10
C GLU A 658 -69.05 -30.12 -1.17
N GLN A 659 -68.91 -29.08 -0.34
CA GLN A 659 -67.81 -28.97 0.62
C GLN A 659 -68.01 -29.98 1.76
N SER A 660 -69.23 -30.08 2.29
CA SER A 660 -69.58 -31.00 3.38
C SER A 660 -69.39 -32.48 2.99
N LEU A 661 -69.66 -32.83 1.73
CA LEU A 661 -69.40 -34.14 1.14
C LEU A 661 -67.91 -34.47 1.09
N ILE A 662 -67.08 -33.51 0.69
CA ILE A 662 -65.62 -33.66 0.62
C ILE A 662 -65.02 -33.77 2.03
N GLU A 663 -65.48 -32.96 2.99
CA GLU A 663 -65.01 -33.00 4.38
C GLU A 663 -65.31 -34.35 5.06
N GLU A 664 -66.50 -34.93 4.85
CA GLU A 664 -66.81 -36.27 5.39
C GLU A 664 -66.01 -37.38 4.69
N LEU A 665 -65.75 -37.24 3.39
CA LEU A 665 -64.96 -38.21 2.62
C LEU A 665 -63.49 -38.20 3.04
N ASP A 666 -62.91 -37.01 3.23
CA ASP A 666 -61.55 -36.81 3.72
C ASP A 666 -61.39 -37.29 5.17
N ALA A 667 -62.37 -37.04 6.04
CA ALA A 667 -62.37 -37.57 7.41
C ALA A 667 -62.38 -39.11 7.44
N CYS A 668 -63.19 -39.75 6.57
CA CYS A 668 -63.20 -41.21 6.45
C CYS A 668 -61.87 -41.76 5.90
N PHE A 669 -61.36 -41.19 4.81
CA PHE A 669 -60.13 -41.64 4.17
C PHE A 669 -58.89 -41.35 5.02
N THR A 670 -58.84 -40.26 5.78
CA THR A 670 -57.78 -39.98 6.77
C THR A 670 -57.78 -41.04 7.87
N GLN A 671 -58.95 -41.44 8.39
CA GLN A 671 -58.99 -42.50 9.38
C GLN A 671 -58.61 -43.87 8.79
N PHE A 672 -58.96 -44.14 7.52
CA PHE A 672 -58.52 -45.34 6.82
C PHE A 672 -56.99 -45.34 6.64
N ASP A 673 -56.38 -44.22 6.26
CA ASP A 673 -54.92 -44.04 6.13
C ASP A 673 -54.19 -44.43 7.44
N GLU A 674 -54.68 -43.98 8.60
CA GLU A 674 -54.12 -44.41 9.88
C GLU A 674 -54.25 -45.93 10.10
N ILE A 675 -55.42 -46.50 9.83
CA ILE A 675 -55.69 -47.93 10.06
C ILE A 675 -54.79 -48.80 9.18
N ILE A 676 -54.64 -48.46 7.90
CA ILE A 676 -53.83 -49.23 6.96
C ILE A 676 -52.33 -49.11 7.29
N LEU A 677 -51.88 -47.93 7.73
CA LEU A 677 -50.50 -47.69 8.18
C LEU A 677 -50.18 -48.51 9.43
N ARG A 678 -51.09 -48.56 10.43
CA ARG A 678 -50.94 -49.40 11.62
C ARG A 678 -50.88 -50.90 11.29
N ASN A 679 -51.50 -51.33 10.20
CA ASN A 679 -51.59 -52.72 9.77
C ASN A 679 -50.57 -53.11 8.66
N ASN A 680 -49.57 -52.29 8.36
CA ASN A 680 -48.52 -52.58 7.35
C ASN A 680 -49.05 -52.77 5.92
N LEU A 681 -50.06 -51.99 5.53
CA LEU A 681 -50.62 -51.95 4.17
C LEU A 681 -50.24 -50.62 3.50
N GLU A 682 -49.94 -50.66 2.19
CA GLU A 682 -49.57 -49.49 1.39
C GLU A 682 -50.82 -48.84 0.77
N LYS A 683 -50.91 -47.51 0.83
CA LYS A 683 -51.97 -46.74 0.13
C LYS A 683 -51.65 -46.72 -1.36
N LEU A 684 -52.62 -47.03 -2.20
CA LEU A 684 -52.42 -46.96 -3.66
C LEU A 684 -53.13 -45.75 -4.25
N LYS A 685 -54.44 -45.64 -4.03
CA LYS A 685 -55.28 -44.56 -4.57
C LYS A 685 -56.69 -44.59 -3.98
N THR A 686 -57.37 -43.47 -4.08
CA THR A 686 -58.83 -43.40 -4.05
C THR A 686 -59.36 -43.38 -5.48
N ILE A 687 -60.55 -43.94 -5.70
CA ILE A 687 -61.20 -44.02 -7.02
C ILE A 687 -62.64 -43.53 -6.80
N GLY A 688 -62.81 -42.21 -6.76
CA GLY A 688 -64.05 -41.58 -6.27
C GLY A 688 -64.25 -41.91 -4.79
N ASP A 689 -65.38 -42.56 -4.51
CA ASP A 689 -65.79 -43.06 -3.20
C ASP A 689 -65.17 -44.42 -2.81
N SER A 690 -64.44 -45.07 -3.71
CA SER A 690 -63.71 -46.31 -3.42
C SER A 690 -62.30 -46.03 -2.88
N TYR A 691 -61.88 -46.77 -1.84
CA TYR A 691 -60.52 -46.73 -1.30
C TYR A 691 -59.76 -48.02 -1.63
N MET A 692 -58.51 -47.90 -2.08
CA MET A 692 -57.66 -49.03 -2.50
C MET A 692 -56.31 -49.03 -1.79
N CYS A 693 -56.02 -50.12 -1.08
CA CYS A 693 -54.73 -50.38 -0.43
C CYS A 693 -54.30 -51.85 -0.62
N ALA A 694 -53.03 -52.16 -0.34
CA ALA A 694 -52.52 -53.52 -0.48
C ALA A 694 -51.36 -53.86 0.47
N GLY A 695 -51.39 -55.09 0.99
CA GLY A 695 -50.33 -55.67 1.83
C GLY A 695 -49.36 -56.54 1.03
N GLY A 696 -48.10 -56.59 1.48
CA GLY A 696 -47.00 -57.26 0.77
C GLY A 696 -46.35 -56.40 -0.32
N LEU A 697 -46.58 -55.09 -0.27
CA LEU A 697 -46.04 -54.04 -1.16
C LEU A 697 -45.54 -52.87 -0.29
N PRO A 698 -44.55 -52.08 -0.75
CA PRO A 698 -43.60 -52.34 -1.84
C PRO A 698 -42.53 -53.39 -1.45
N VAL A 699 -42.73 -54.11 -0.34
CA VAL A 699 -41.84 -55.16 0.17
C VAL A 699 -42.68 -56.39 0.47
N GLU A 700 -42.29 -57.55 -0.08
CA GLU A 700 -42.97 -58.82 0.20
C GLU A 700 -42.99 -59.11 1.70
N ASN A 701 -44.18 -59.41 2.23
CA ASN A 701 -44.38 -59.96 3.56
C ASN A 701 -45.18 -61.27 3.46
N ARG A 702 -45.20 -62.07 4.53
CA ARG A 702 -46.01 -63.31 4.61
C ARG A 702 -47.31 -63.14 5.41
N THR A 703 -47.60 -61.91 5.81
CA THR A 703 -48.72 -61.56 6.69
C THR A 703 -49.84 -60.82 5.95
N SER A 704 -49.64 -60.41 4.70
CA SER A 704 -50.54 -59.53 3.91
C SER A 704 -52.03 -59.89 4.00
N ALA A 705 -52.36 -61.19 3.99
CA ALA A 705 -53.74 -61.66 4.11
C ALA A 705 -54.32 -61.45 5.53
N ILE A 706 -53.51 -61.64 6.56
CA ILE A 706 -53.85 -61.38 7.97
C ILE A 706 -53.94 -59.86 8.20
N ASP A 707 -52.95 -59.12 7.71
CA ASP A 707 -52.83 -57.66 7.78
C ASP A 707 -54.08 -56.97 7.20
N ALA A 708 -54.51 -57.38 6.00
CA ALA A 708 -55.72 -56.90 5.36
C ALA A 708 -57.00 -57.25 6.13
N CYS A 709 -57.10 -58.45 6.70
CA CYS A 709 -58.26 -58.84 7.50
C CYS A 709 -58.35 -58.10 8.85
N LEU A 710 -57.22 -57.74 9.46
CA LEU A 710 -57.20 -56.88 10.66
C LEU A 710 -57.61 -55.44 10.32
N ALA A 711 -57.03 -54.84 9.28
CA ALA A 711 -57.40 -53.51 8.81
C ALA A 711 -58.89 -53.42 8.44
N ALA A 712 -59.44 -54.46 7.79
CA ALA A 712 -60.86 -54.51 7.47
C ALA A 712 -61.76 -54.57 8.71
N LEU A 713 -61.36 -55.25 9.79
CA LEU A 713 -62.11 -55.24 11.07
C LEU A 713 -62.04 -53.88 11.77
N GLU A 714 -60.89 -53.19 11.72
CA GLU A 714 -60.76 -51.82 12.24
C GLU A 714 -61.65 -50.84 11.42
N ILE A 715 -61.58 -50.88 10.09
CA ILE A 715 -62.41 -50.05 9.19
C ILE A 715 -63.91 -50.33 9.40
N GLN A 716 -64.31 -51.60 9.45
CA GLN A 716 -65.69 -52.00 9.73
C GLN A 716 -66.15 -51.50 11.11
N SER A 717 -65.29 -51.57 12.14
CA SER A 717 -65.62 -51.08 13.48
C SER A 717 -65.79 -49.56 13.52
N PHE A 718 -64.91 -48.81 12.85
CA PHE A 718 -65.02 -47.36 12.74
C PHE A 718 -66.30 -46.93 12.00
N MET A 719 -66.61 -47.55 10.86
CA MET A 719 -67.84 -47.27 10.12
C MET A 719 -69.11 -47.59 10.92
N ASN A 720 -69.09 -48.68 11.71
CA ASN A 720 -70.20 -48.99 12.61
C ASN A 720 -70.34 -47.95 13.74
N GLN A 721 -69.24 -47.48 14.32
CA GLN A 721 -69.25 -46.40 15.33
C GLN A 721 -69.76 -45.07 14.76
N LEU A 722 -69.31 -44.68 13.55
CA LEU A 722 -69.85 -43.52 12.84
C LEU A 722 -71.36 -43.64 12.61
N LYS A 723 -71.82 -44.83 12.18
CA LYS A 723 -73.24 -45.11 11.95
C LYS A 723 -74.06 -45.04 13.24
N GLU A 724 -73.56 -45.58 14.35
CA GLU A 724 -74.20 -45.46 15.68
C GLU A 724 -74.32 -44.00 16.12
N ILE A 725 -73.23 -43.22 16.04
CA ILE A 725 -73.20 -41.80 16.41
C ILE A 725 -74.13 -40.97 15.52
N LYS A 726 -74.04 -41.11 14.20
CA LYS A 726 -74.88 -40.36 13.25
C LYS A 726 -76.35 -40.74 13.36
N SER A 727 -76.68 -42.02 13.56
CA SER A 727 -78.06 -42.45 13.78
C SER A 727 -78.63 -41.93 15.10
N ALA A 728 -77.83 -41.75 16.15
CA ALA A 728 -78.27 -41.12 17.40
C ALA A 728 -78.53 -39.61 17.26
N LEU A 729 -77.88 -38.96 16.28
CA LEU A 729 -78.03 -37.54 15.94
C LEU A 729 -79.05 -37.27 14.81
N ASN A 730 -79.73 -38.31 14.28
CA ASN A 730 -80.58 -38.24 13.07
C ASN A 730 -79.85 -37.68 11.82
N LEU A 731 -78.54 -37.85 11.72
CA LEU A 731 -77.74 -37.45 10.57
C LEU A 731 -77.65 -38.57 9.53
N PRO A 732 -77.53 -38.27 8.23
CA PRO A 732 -77.23 -39.26 7.21
C PRO A 732 -75.88 -39.94 7.52
N PHE A 733 -75.78 -41.24 7.27
CA PHE A 733 -74.57 -42.04 7.42
C PHE A 733 -74.31 -42.86 6.16
N TRP A 734 -73.04 -43.15 5.89
CA TRP A 734 -72.66 -44.03 4.80
C TRP A 734 -72.50 -45.47 5.28
N GLU A 735 -72.69 -46.44 4.39
CA GLU A 735 -72.46 -47.84 4.66
C GLU A 735 -71.39 -48.41 3.72
N LEU A 736 -70.37 -49.06 4.27
CA LEU A 736 -69.23 -49.54 3.50
C LEU A 736 -69.41 -51.00 3.03
N ARG A 737 -68.91 -51.34 1.84
CA ARG A 737 -68.54 -52.73 1.47
C ARG A 737 -67.03 -52.92 1.59
N LEU A 738 -66.60 -54.12 1.94
CA LEU A 738 -65.18 -54.48 2.11
C LEU A 738 -64.86 -55.75 1.33
N GLY A 739 -63.88 -55.69 0.43
CA GLY A 739 -63.49 -56.80 -0.45
C GLY A 739 -62.00 -57.10 -0.40
N ILE A 740 -61.62 -58.35 -0.12
CA ILE A 740 -60.21 -58.78 -0.01
C ILE A 740 -59.91 -59.98 -0.91
N HIS A 741 -58.84 -59.89 -1.70
CA HIS A 741 -58.29 -61.01 -2.45
C HIS A 741 -56.75 -61.00 -2.46
N THR A 742 -56.15 -62.19 -2.44
CA THR A 742 -54.69 -62.41 -2.37
C THR A 742 -54.22 -63.14 -3.61
N GLY A 743 -53.17 -62.64 -4.26
CA GLY A 743 -52.62 -63.22 -5.48
C GLY A 743 -51.49 -62.40 -6.11
N PRO A 744 -51.03 -62.79 -7.31
CA PRO A 744 -49.91 -62.14 -7.99
C PRO A 744 -50.28 -60.77 -8.58
N VAL A 745 -49.38 -59.80 -8.47
CA VAL A 745 -49.51 -58.44 -9.04
C VAL A 745 -48.18 -57.96 -9.62
N VAL A 746 -48.25 -56.97 -10.51
CA VAL A 746 -47.09 -56.17 -10.92
C VAL A 746 -47.30 -54.76 -10.41
N ALA A 747 -46.37 -54.24 -9.60
CA ALA A 747 -46.38 -52.87 -9.11
C ALA A 747 -45.32 -52.02 -9.82
N GLY A 748 -45.56 -50.72 -9.96
CA GLY A 748 -44.61 -49.82 -10.62
C GLY A 748 -45.12 -48.39 -10.67
N VAL A 749 -44.35 -47.49 -11.31
CA VAL A 749 -44.72 -46.08 -11.48
C VAL A 749 -45.12 -45.81 -12.92
N VAL A 750 -46.26 -45.14 -13.11
CA VAL A 750 -46.74 -44.66 -14.40
C VAL A 750 -46.80 -43.12 -14.42
N GLY A 751 -46.59 -42.54 -15.60
CA GLY A 751 -46.58 -41.09 -15.84
C GLY A 751 -45.17 -40.50 -15.95
N ARG A 752 -45.07 -39.34 -16.63
CA ARG A 752 -43.82 -38.53 -16.73
C ARG A 752 -43.87 -37.20 -15.96
N PHE A 753 -45.08 -36.72 -15.64
CA PHE A 753 -45.33 -35.41 -15.00
C PHE A 753 -46.21 -35.51 -13.75
N LYS A 754 -47.09 -36.51 -13.71
CA LYS A 754 -47.80 -36.96 -12.51
C LYS A 754 -47.41 -38.42 -12.30
N PHE A 755 -46.44 -38.66 -11.42
CA PHE A 755 -46.03 -40.02 -11.07
C PHE A 755 -47.09 -40.63 -10.16
N ALA A 756 -47.59 -41.82 -10.50
CA ALA A 756 -48.45 -42.61 -9.65
C ALA A 756 -47.83 -43.99 -9.45
N TYR A 757 -47.60 -44.39 -8.21
CA TYR A 757 -47.29 -45.78 -7.85
C TYR A 757 -48.60 -46.56 -7.80
N ASP A 758 -48.69 -47.66 -8.53
CA ASP A 758 -49.94 -48.39 -8.75
C ASP A 758 -49.64 -49.88 -9.03
N ILE A 759 -50.68 -50.71 -9.00
CA ILE A 759 -50.60 -52.15 -9.27
C ILE A 759 -51.54 -52.61 -10.38
N TRP A 760 -51.04 -53.53 -11.19
CA TRP A 760 -51.78 -54.18 -12.27
C TRP A 760 -51.74 -55.69 -12.09
N GLY A 761 -52.89 -56.33 -12.27
CA GLY A 761 -53.01 -57.77 -12.14
C GLY A 761 -54.47 -58.20 -12.09
N ASP A 762 -54.70 -59.45 -12.46
CA ASP A 762 -56.00 -60.10 -12.34
C ASP A 762 -56.49 -60.18 -10.88
N THR A 763 -55.57 -60.20 -9.93
CA THR A 763 -55.80 -60.03 -8.48
C THR A 763 -56.58 -58.75 -8.16
N VAL A 764 -56.24 -57.62 -8.78
CA VAL A 764 -56.92 -56.31 -8.57
C VAL A 764 -58.38 -56.39 -9.02
N ASN A 765 -58.60 -56.92 -10.23
CA ASN A 765 -59.93 -57.14 -10.79
C ASN A 765 -60.77 -58.14 -9.97
N THR A 766 -60.11 -59.00 -9.19
CA THR A 766 -60.77 -60.00 -8.35
C THR A 766 -61.09 -59.43 -6.97
N ALA A 767 -60.21 -58.60 -6.37
CA ALA A 767 -60.48 -57.89 -5.13
C ALA A 767 -61.66 -56.90 -5.26
N SER A 768 -61.71 -56.13 -6.36
CA SER A 768 -62.86 -55.26 -6.68
C SER A 768 -64.18 -56.05 -6.88
N ARG A 769 -64.11 -57.32 -7.32
CA ARG A 769 -65.28 -58.22 -7.36
C ARG A 769 -65.67 -58.75 -5.98
N MET A 770 -64.73 -58.90 -5.06
CA MET A 770 -65.05 -59.26 -3.66
C MET A 770 -65.73 -58.10 -2.95
N GLU A 771 -65.37 -56.85 -3.24
CA GLU A 771 -66.10 -55.68 -2.73
C GLU A 771 -67.51 -55.66 -3.33
N SER A 772 -67.63 -55.54 -4.66
CA SER A 772 -68.90 -55.25 -5.33
C SER A 772 -69.90 -56.42 -5.30
N GLY A 773 -69.38 -57.65 -5.18
CA GLY A 773 -70.19 -58.86 -4.92
C GLY A 773 -70.53 -59.09 -3.45
N GLY A 774 -69.92 -58.32 -2.53
CA GLY A 774 -70.08 -58.42 -1.08
C GLY A 774 -71.38 -57.82 -0.53
N GLU A 775 -71.53 -57.89 0.78
CA GLU A 775 -72.68 -57.34 1.50
C GLU A 775 -72.27 -56.17 2.38
N THR A 776 -73.20 -55.25 2.59
CA THR A 776 -72.99 -54.02 3.34
C THR A 776 -72.62 -54.30 4.79
N GLY A 777 -71.58 -53.63 5.30
CA GLY A 777 -71.10 -53.79 6.67
C GLY A 777 -70.45 -55.16 6.96
N LYS A 778 -70.21 -55.99 5.94
CA LYS A 778 -69.49 -57.27 6.05
C LYS A 778 -68.17 -57.23 5.30
N ILE A 779 -67.18 -57.98 5.79
CA ILE A 779 -65.88 -58.17 5.16
C ILE A 779 -65.96 -59.40 4.26
N ASN A 780 -65.96 -59.22 2.95
CA ASN A 780 -66.06 -60.32 1.99
C ASN A 780 -64.67 -60.67 1.43
N VAL A 781 -64.30 -61.95 1.47
CA VAL A 781 -62.98 -62.44 1.07
C VAL A 781 -63.07 -63.58 0.07
N SER A 782 -62.11 -63.60 -0.86
CA SER A 782 -61.93 -64.70 -1.80
C SER A 782 -61.52 -66.00 -1.11
N LYS A 783 -61.74 -67.14 -1.78
CA LYS A 783 -61.21 -68.46 -1.38
C LYS A 783 -59.71 -68.44 -1.07
N ASP A 784 -58.92 -67.76 -1.90
CA ASP A 784 -57.46 -67.77 -1.81
C ASP A 784 -56.98 -67.02 -0.55
N THR A 785 -57.64 -65.90 -0.21
CA THR A 785 -57.46 -65.22 1.09
C THR A 785 -57.98 -66.09 2.24
N TYR A 786 -59.17 -66.68 2.12
CA TYR A 786 -59.76 -67.56 3.13
C TYR A 786 -58.81 -68.72 3.51
N GLU A 787 -58.19 -69.40 2.55
CA GLU A 787 -57.26 -70.51 2.82
C GLU A 787 -56.06 -70.08 3.69
N LEU A 788 -55.61 -68.82 3.54
CA LEU A 788 -54.52 -68.23 4.34
C LEU A 788 -54.96 -67.82 5.76
N VAL A 789 -56.22 -67.38 5.94
CA VAL A 789 -56.68 -66.71 7.18
C VAL A 789 -57.68 -67.51 8.04
N LYS A 790 -58.32 -68.55 7.50
CA LYS A 790 -59.42 -69.32 8.13
C LYS A 790 -59.16 -69.89 9.54
N TYR A 791 -57.90 -70.00 9.94
CA TYR A 791 -57.49 -70.48 11.25
C TYR A 791 -57.34 -69.37 12.30
N PHE A 792 -57.23 -68.10 11.88
CA PHE A 792 -57.15 -66.94 12.76
C PHE A 792 -58.52 -66.29 12.99
N PHE A 793 -59.35 -66.25 11.94
CA PHE A 793 -60.66 -65.61 11.94
C PHE A 793 -61.80 -66.63 11.94
N GLU A 794 -62.97 -66.19 12.42
CA GLU A 794 -64.25 -66.88 12.22
C GLU A 794 -64.83 -66.42 10.88
N THR A 795 -65.19 -67.39 10.04
CA THR A 795 -65.55 -67.17 8.64
C THR A 795 -66.75 -68.00 8.21
N GLU A 796 -67.66 -67.40 7.47
CA GLU A 796 -68.88 -68.01 6.94
C GLU A 796 -68.80 -68.16 5.43
N TYR A 797 -69.18 -69.30 4.85
CA TYR A 797 -69.23 -69.47 3.40
C TYR A 797 -70.47 -68.78 2.84
N ARG A 798 -70.27 -67.74 2.00
CA ARG A 798 -71.34 -66.91 1.44
C ARG A 798 -72.05 -67.60 0.29
N GLY A 799 -71.31 -68.38 -0.50
CA GLY A 799 -71.72 -68.82 -1.83
C GLY A 799 -70.75 -68.32 -2.89
N LYS A 800 -71.18 -68.35 -4.16
CA LYS A 800 -70.32 -67.98 -5.30
C LYS A 800 -70.76 -66.70 -6.00
N ILE A 801 -69.85 -66.10 -6.76
CA ILE A 801 -70.19 -65.09 -7.79
C ILE A 801 -69.65 -65.51 -9.16
N HIS A 802 -70.36 -65.16 -10.23
CA HIS A 802 -69.88 -65.45 -11.58
C HIS A 802 -68.80 -64.46 -12.01
N GLY A 803 -67.55 -64.92 -12.04
CA GLY A 803 -66.42 -64.15 -12.55
C GLY A 803 -66.40 -64.13 -14.07
N LYS A 804 -66.52 -62.93 -14.67
CA LYS A 804 -66.35 -62.73 -16.12
C LYS A 804 -64.98 -63.26 -16.53
N ASN A 805 -64.96 -64.27 -17.41
CA ASN A 805 -63.78 -65.02 -17.86
C ASN A 805 -63.06 -65.87 -16.77
N LYS A 806 -63.71 -66.14 -15.63
CA LYS A 806 -63.19 -67.01 -14.54
C LYS A 806 -64.11 -68.16 -14.11
N GLY A 807 -65.39 -68.11 -14.43
CA GLY A 807 -66.37 -69.02 -13.84
C GLY A 807 -66.69 -68.64 -12.38
N ASP A 808 -67.26 -69.56 -11.62
CA ASP A 808 -67.85 -69.24 -10.32
C ASP A 808 -66.82 -69.24 -9.17
N LEU A 809 -66.58 -68.07 -8.59
CA LEU A 809 -65.62 -67.83 -7.51
C LEU A 809 -66.27 -68.04 -6.15
N ASP A 810 -65.72 -68.93 -5.32
CA ASP A 810 -66.14 -69.16 -3.93
C ASP A 810 -65.77 -67.94 -3.05
N MET A 811 -66.72 -67.45 -2.24
CA MET A 811 -66.53 -66.31 -1.33
C MET A 811 -66.93 -66.63 0.12
N TYR A 812 -66.30 -65.91 1.05
CA TYR A 812 -66.48 -66.08 2.49
C TYR A 812 -66.62 -64.72 3.18
N PHE A 813 -67.50 -64.61 4.18
CA PHE A 813 -67.48 -63.48 5.11
C PHE A 813 -66.46 -63.73 6.22
N VAL A 814 -65.67 -62.71 6.56
CA VAL A 814 -64.88 -62.64 7.80
C VAL A 814 -65.71 -61.88 8.82
N HIS A 815 -65.98 -62.50 9.97
CA HIS A 815 -66.80 -61.91 11.03
C HIS A 815 -65.96 -61.27 12.14
N ARG A 816 -64.94 -61.98 12.63
CA ARG A 816 -64.07 -61.56 13.75
C ARG A 816 -62.86 -62.46 13.91
N LEU A 817 -61.89 -62.10 14.75
CA LEU A 817 -60.86 -63.02 15.25
C LEU A 817 -61.51 -64.15 16.08
N ARG A 818 -61.00 -65.38 15.96
CA ARG A 818 -61.44 -66.51 16.82
C ARG A 818 -61.14 -66.20 18.30
N PRO A 819 -61.97 -66.62 19.26
CA PRO A 819 -61.80 -66.33 20.69
C PRO A 819 -60.40 -66.61 21.26
N ARG A 820 -59.69 -67.63 20.77
CA ARG A 820 -58.31 -67.96 21.18
C ARG A 820 -57.27 -66.89 20.80
N TYR A 821 -57.56 -66.06 19.80
CA TYR A 821 -56.67 -65.02 19.26
C TYR A 821 -57.11 -63.59 19.58
N SER A 822 -58.32 -63.39 20.09
CA SER A 822 -58.80 -62.07 20.51
C SER A 822 -58.53 -61.76 21.98
N GLN A 823 -58.44 -60.47 22.30
CA GLN A 823 -58.40 -59.92 23.67
C GLN A 823 -59.79 -59.48 24.17
N ASP A 824 -60.77 -59.32 23.29
CA ASP A 824 -62.10 -58.76 23.57
C ASP A 824 -63.25 -59.72 23.19
N PRO A 825 -64.46 -59.57 23.76
CA PRO A 825 -65.59 -60.47 23.46
C PRO A 825 -66.09 -60.41 22.00
N TYR A 826 -65.86 -59.30 21.31
CA TYR A 826 -66.35 -59.06 19.95
C TYR A 826 -65.37 -59.57 18.88
N GLY A 827 -64.13 -59.89 19.25
CA GLY A 827 -63.12 -60.44 18.35
C GLY A 827 -62.45 -59.39 17.46
N LYS A 828 -62.34 -58.14 17.92
CA LYS A 828 -61.80 -57.00 17.14
C LYS A 828 -60.30 -56.76 17.37
N ALA A 829 -59.80 -56.98 18.58
CA ALA A 829 -58.43 -56.70 18.99
C ALA A 829 -57.61 -58.00 19.21
N PRO A 830 -56.37 -58.12 18.68
CA PRO A 830 -55.54 -59.31 18.85
C PRO A 830 -54.82 -59.38 20.19
N ASN A 831 -54.94 -60.53 20.86
CA ASN A 831 -54.26 -60.82 22.14
C ASN A 831 -52.76 -61.12 21.97
N GLN A 832 -52.05 -61.25 23.10
CA GLN A 832 -50.62 -61.55 23.11
C GLN A 832 -50.27 -62.85 22.36
N TYR A 833 -51.07 -63.90 22.49
CA TYR A 833 -50.82 -65.19 21.82
C TYR A 833 -50.90 -65.06 20.29
N PHE A 834 -51.86 -64.28 19.77
CA PHE A 834 -51.88 -63.92 18.35
C PHE A 834 -50.60 -63.16 17.93
N ARG A 835 -50.20 -62.14 18.70
CA ARG A 835 -49.00 -61.34 18.40
C ARG A 835 -47.73 -62.18 18.38
N GLU A 836 -47.59 -63.16 19.29
CA GLU A 836 -46.47 -64.11 19.31
C GLU A 836 -46.46 -65.07 18.10
N VAL A 837 -47.64 -65.48 17.60
CA VAL A 837 -47.75 -66.32 16.39
C VAL A 837 -47.47 -65.49 15.14
N TYR A 838 -48.06 -64.30 15.03
CA TYR A 838 -47.81 -63.31 13.98
C TYR A 838 -46.31 -62.99 13.86
N ALA A 839 -45.65 -62.69 14.99
CA ALA A 839 -44.21 -62.42 15.04
C ALA A 839 -43.31 -63.64 14.77
N ARG A 840 -43.86 -64.84 14.55
CA ARG A 840 -43.14 -66.00 13.98
C ARG A 840 -43.36 -66.10 12.47
N ILE A 841 -44.58 -65.83 12.00
CA ILE A 841 -44.96 -65.86 10.58
C ILE A 841 -44.23 -64.76 9.79
N SER A 842 -44.17 -63.53 10.33
CA SER A 842 -43.43 -62.42 9.72
C SER A 842 -41.92 -62.69 9.60
N ARG A 843 -41.36 -63.49 10.53
CA ARG A 843 -39.98 -64.03 10.47
C ARG A 843 -39.85 -65.32 9.64
N GLY A 844 -40.85 -65.67 8.84
CA GLY A 844 -40.77 -66.75 7.86
C GLY A 844 -41.16 -68.15 8.36
N ALA A 845 -41.75 -68.29 9.56
CA ALA A 845 -42.20 -69.59 10.04
C ALA A 845 -43.39 -70.13 9.22
N ASN A 846 -43.26 -71.36 8.70
CA ASN A 846 -44.35 -72.05 8.00
C ASN A 846 -45.33 -72.66 9.01
N ILE A 847 -46.63 -72.40 8.87
CA ILE A 847 -47.65 -72.90 9.78
C ILE A 847 -48.08 -74.31 9.36
N ARG A 848 -48.01 -75.28 10.29
CA ARG A 848 -48.62 -76.61 10.14
C ARG A 848 -49.80 -76.75 11.08
N TRP A 849 -50.99 -76.66 10.54
CA TRP A 849 -52.23 -76.84 11.29
C TRP A 849 -52.50 -78.32 11.54
N LYS A 850 -52.62 -78.71 12.80
CA LYS A 850 -53.13 -80.04 13.17
C LYS A 850 -54.64 -80.01 12.98
N LYS A 851 -55.23 -81.00 12.28
CA LYS A 851 -56.70 -81.14 12.26
C LYS A 851 -57.18 -81.35 13.69
N GLU A 852 -58.07 -80.49 14.15
CA GLU A 852 -58.98 -80.80 15.25
C GLU A 852 -59.99 -81.84 14.73
N SER A 853 -60.38 -82.78 15.60
CA SER A 853 -61.09 -84.03 15.27
C SER A 853 -62.47 -84.06 15.92
#